data_AF-A0A2N3HU26-F1
#
_entry.id   AF-A0A2N3HU26-F1
#
_cell.length_a   1.000
_cell.length_b   1.000
_cell.length_c   1.000
_cell.angle_alpha   90.00
_cell.angle_beta   90.00
_cell.angle_gamma   90.00
#
_symmetry.space_group_name_H-M   'P 1'
#
loop_
_entity.id
_entity.type
_entity.pdbx_description
1 polymer ?
#
loop_
_entity_poly.entity_id
_entity_poly.type
_entity_poly.pdbx_seq_one_letter_code
_entity_poly.pdbx_strand_id
1 'polypeptide(L)'
;MTESRNRELAISATSKIYEKVNDALRKRDTDKRWFWELLQNAKDTVVFKKGEVTNLNHPDKKVDVKLTFSSNGNGEKYLKFEHNGNPFKYSNHMYKYDDPKCLLLSDSGKIEEDETQREDITGQFGTGFLSTHILSLRILVEGIFLDKQHNYNSFKFELDRQFQSKLQLAEKVEKSLDQYEQNFSSINPANEFKTSFTYFLNDNKDGLEEGIKTVNKGIAEIEKYIPYVLSFSKEIRSVEIFIGNITIVFSREHDLQRQDKVVSIVKILRTESIVGSAENFEKPENIFIATISDIENHIDLATRLYQTDKGYEIAEINKESAILFSTFPLIGSENWRFPIMFNCSKFYPETERNGITLLAEKDNGNRNRVEQAIQLFKTLTKDFIEKKYLNLMFLADTRYDNCPIWCDEDWYKKSLNEIRNFLLSQAIVLNHNNQPLVLQDALFPNIRGTEKLDDFWDICYGFIGENIPDQKSNHIWNKLLNVEHKPWTSLKFDLKSLLEEIQNLENLQNLARIKFEENIDKAIDWLKSVYEFIIVKAEQKELFDDFAIIPNQAETGIFKKLEPLRFDVNIPEELKDTLNLFQQDKRDVLIHKSLAIFKEHKPLSVEDVSYSINKHIVNKEKIETESYRKAMFLLCSYFTSESSEKRNKIYEFALDFFPENTPSEKKTLQNTSDFSWDNVNKWIIKSIITKIQKLESIKNLQAHFEHNNFDKTVIWIDSFISFIANSDFKDLLEKSKIIPNQYDEFCSTEHPLFNDIDYIPKKLKDILYDLSNKKEDWQSILIRDGISLDLNNPKTLKDISGIIDDYVKENRENLENPTIRNAILSLVKWVSDNKESFKMEDLFKWFDGNKAKLVLETLDNGNDRDNIFEIIQSGKSEALVKLAKNENFTTEMIVQVSENIEEINEYLKYQDEFRFWLNSVEYQNDYQAKSEEEREYNFETGYMGEYFVFKELEKSINQNAENIKIEWLNKSDENNYERIYNWNGSSIYINDSGQQYDIKVTIEETKEIFIEVKSTVTDISRSDEIKFPISKREWDFIRLKKSSDKYYLARVFSTREKPYLHLLRFEENIDM
;
A
#
# COMPACT_ATOMS: atom_id res chain seq x y z
N MET A 1 73.85 80.66 -11.21
CA MET A 1 74.36 79.40 -11.78
C MET A 1 73.39 78.23 -11.53
N THR A 2 72.68 78.19 -10.40
CA THR A 2 71.74 77.10 -10.06
C THR A 2 70.47 77.06 -10.92
N GLU A 3 69.83 78.21 -11.21
CA GLU A 3 68.64 78.29 -12.10
C GLU A 3 68.88 77.66 -13.48
N SER A 4 70.02 77.93 -14.12
CA SER A 4 70.36 77.35 -15.43
C SER A 4 70.45 75.81 -15.40
N ARG A 5 70.89 75.23 -14.27
CA ARG A 5 71.06 73.78 -14.11
C ARG A 5 69.73 73.08 -13.83
N ASN A 6 68.88 73.64 -12.97
CA ASN A 6 67.56 73.07 -12.69
C ASN A 6 66.67 73.13 -13.93
N ARG A 7 66.76 74.20 -14.73
CA ARG A 7 66.09 74.31 -16.02
C ARG A 7 66.51 73.23 -17.02
N GLU A 8 67.81 72.98 -17.17
CA GLU A 8 68.33 71.91 -18.05
C GLU A 8 67.87 70.52 -17.59
N LEU A 9 67.91 70.24 -16.29
CA LEU A 9 67.42 69.00 -15.71
C LEU A 9 65.91 68.83 -15.93
N ALA A 10 65.13 69.89 -15.71
CA ALA A 10 63.70 69.91 -15.92
C ALA A 10 63.33 69.63 -17.38
N ILE A 11 63.98 70.32 -18.33
CA ILE A 11 63.76 70.11 -19.77
C ILE A 11 64.09 68.67 -20.17
N SER A 12 65.21 68.12 -19.70
CA SER A 12 65.62 66.75 -20.05
C SER A 12 64.68 65.68 -19.49
N ALA A 13 64.10 65.88 -18.30
CA ALA A 13 63.16 64.94 -17.69
C ALA A 13 61.72 65.08 -18.24
N THR A 14 61.35 66.22 -18.81
CA THR A 14 59.96 66.57 -19.18
C THR A 14 59.29 65.53 -20.07
N SER A 15 59.93 65.07 -21.15
CA SER A 15 59.31 64.09 -22.06
C SER A 15 59.04 62.75 -21.35
N LYS A 16 59.98 62.30 -20.51
CA LYS A 16 59.85 61.06 -19.73
C LYS A 16 58.72 61.17 -18.70
N ILE A 17 58.62 62.30 -18.01
CA ILE A 17 57.53 62.55 -17.04
C ILE A 17 56.19 62.58 -17.78
N TYR A 18 56.10 63.31 -18.89
CA TYR A 18 54.88 63.42 -19.69
C TYR A 18 54.37 62.05 -20.15
N GLU A 19 55.25 61.21 -20.70
CA GLU A 19 54.88 59.86 -21.16
C GLU A 19 54.45 58.98 -19.99
N LYS A 20 55.27 58.87 -18.95
CA LYS A 20 54.99 57.97 -17.83
C LYS A 20 53.74 58.35 -17.02
N VAL A 21 53.49 59.65 -16.82
CA VAL A 21 52.26 60.11 -16.13
C VAL A 21 51.03 59.81 -17.00
N ASN A 22 51.06 60.11 -18.29
CA ASN A 22 49.94 59.79 -19.18
C ASN A 22 49.68 58.28 -19.27
N ASP A 23 50.73 57.46 -19.32
CA ASP A 23 50.60 56.00 -19.31
C ASP A 23 49.98 55.49 -18.00
N ALA A 24 50.45 55.99 -16.85
CA ALA A 24 49.87 55.68 -15.56
C ALA A 24 48.37 56.02 -15.48
N LEU A 25 47.97 57.17 -16.04
CA LEU A 25 46.58 57.62 -16.05
C LEU A 25 45.67 56.83 -17.01
N ARG A 26 46.23 56.09 -17.98
CA ARG A 26 45.49 55.28 -18.96
C ARG A 26 45.35 53.82 -18.54
N LYS A 27 46.20 53.34 -17.63
CA LYS A 27 46.20 51.94 -17.18
C LYS A 27 44.92 51.61 -16.41
N ARG A 28 44.33 50.46 -16.73
CA ARG A 28 43.13 49.93 -16.05
C ARG A 28 43.40 49.65 -14.57
N ASP A 29 42.37 49.77 -13.74
CA ASP A 29 42.39 49.42 -12.31
C ASP A 29 43.45 50.16 -11.47
N THR A 30 44.03 51.24 -11.99
CA THR A 30 45.01 52.05 -11.25
C THR A 30 44.35 52.73 -10.04
N ASP A 31 43.05 53.01 -10.14
CA ASP A 31 42.20 53.54 -9.08
C ASP A 31 42.03 52.60 -7.88
N LYS A 32 42.27 51.29 -8.07
CA LYS A 32 42.26 50.25 -7.03
C LYS A 32 43.66 49.89 -6.50
N ARG A 33 44.73 50.33 -7.19
CA ARG A 33 46.11 49.87 -6.93
C ARG A 33 47.01 50.87 -6.21
N TRP A 34 46.69 52.16 -6.29
CA TRP A 34 47.55 53.24 -5.78
C TRP A 34 48.03 53.04 -4.33
N PHE A 35 47.16 52.50 -3.45
CA PHE A 35 47.52 52.29 -2.04
C PHE A 35 48.59 51.22 -1.90
N TRP A 36 48.46 50.12 -2.64
CA TRP A 36 49.40 49.01 -2.60
C TRP A 36 50.77 49.42 -3.10
N GLU A 37 50.85 50.31 -4.09
CA GLU A 37 52.11 50.89 -4.57
C GLU A 37 52.80 51.77 -3.51
N LEU A 38 52.03 52.56 -2.75
CA LEU A 38 52.55 53.35 -1.63
C LEU A 38 52.98 52.49 -0.44
N LEU A 39 52.16 51.51 -0.07
CA LEU A 39 52.47 50.56 1.00
C LEU A 39 53.70 49.71 0.65
N GLN A 40 53.86 49.33 -0.62
CA GLN A 40 55.05 48.67 -1.11
C GLN A 40 56.30 49.54 -0.96
N ASN A 41 56.24 50.81 -1.35
CA ASN A 41 57.37 51.74 -1.15
C ASN A 41 57.72 51.88 0.33
N ALA A 42 56.71 51.97 1.21
CA ALA A 42 56.91 52.04 2.65
C ALA A 42 57.55 50.75 3.21
N LYS A 43 57.06 49.57 2.81
CA LYS A 43 57.60 48.24 3.16
C LYS A 43 59.06 48.12 2.73
N ASP A 44 59.36 48.43 1.47
CA ASP A 44 60.70 48.32 0.87
C ASP A 44 61.75 49.14 1.63
N THR A 45 61.33 50.17 2.38
CA THR A 45 62.25 50.94 3.22
C THR A 45 62.78 50.17 4.43
N VAL A 46 62.05 49.18 4.96
CA VAL A 46 62.41 48.47 6.20
C VAL A 46 62.81 47.00 5.98
N VAL A 47 62.83 46.53 4.73
CA VAL A 47 63.28 45.18 4.37
C VAL A 47 64.70 44.96 4.86
N PHE A 48 64.90 43.89 5.63
CA PHE A 48 66.21 43.51 6.14
C PHE A 48 67.09 42.98 4.99
N LYS A 49 68.26 43.59 4.82
CA LYS A 49 69.26 43.16 3.84
C LYS A 49 70.38 42.41 4.56
N LYS A 50 70.76 41.23 4.04
CA LYS A 50 71.91 40.47 4.54
C LYS A 50 73.16 41.36 4.54
N GLY A 51 73.74 41.57 5.72
CA GLY A 51 74.83 42.52 5.93
C GLY A 51 74.87 43.00 7.38
N GLU A 52 75.46 44.17 7.60
CA GLU A 52 75.58 44.76 8.93
C GLU A 52 74.21 45.14 9.52
N VAL A 53 73.98 44.75 10.77
CA VAL A 53 72.80 45.12 11.54
C VAL A 53 72.98 46.53 12.07
N THR A 54 72.14 47.46 11.63
CA THR A 54 72.15 48.86 12.05
C THR A 54 70.75 49.31 12.47
N ASN A 55 70.62 50.49 13.07
CA ASN A 55 69.30 51.08 13.36
C ASN A 55 68.42 51.27 12.10
N LEU A 56 69.03 51.30 10.91
CA LEU A 56 68.34 51.39 9.62
C LEU A 56 68.23 50.03 8.91
N ASN A 57 68.91 48.98 9.35
CA ASN A 57 68.86 47.64 8.77
C ASN A 57 68.79 46.59 9.89
N HIS A 58 67.57 46.31 10.38
CA HIS A 58 67.33 45.42 11.52
C HIS A 58 66.15 44.47 11.22
N PRO A 59 66.22 43.17 11.58
CA PRO A 59 65.14 42.21 11.29
C PRO A 59 63.79 42.55 11.94
N ASP A 60 63.83 43.18 13.11
CA ASP A 60 62.63 43.62 13.83
C ASP A 60 62.13 45.00 13.39
N LYS A 61 62.78 45.64 12.41
CA LYS A 61 62.29 46.91 11.89
C LYS A 61 60.98 46.67 11.14
N LYS A 62 59.97 47.48 11.47
CA LYS A 62 58.63 47.44 10.87
C LYS A 62 58.23 48.82 10.37
N VAL A 63 57.19 48.84 9.54
CA VAL A 63 56.55 50.05 9.08
C VAL A 63 55.10 50.12 9.55
N ASP A 64 54.73 51.29 10.05
CA ASP A 64 53.37 51.72 10.30
C ASP A 64 52.98 52.71 9.21
N VAL A 65 51.74 52.60 8.75
CA VAL A 65 51.19 53.47 7.72
C VAL A 65 49.93 54.14 8.25
N LYS A 66 49.80 55.43 7.94
CA LYS A 66 48.59 56.22 8.19
C LYS A 66 48.10 56.84 6.90
N LEU A 67 46.81 56.67 6.61
CA LEU A 67 46.13 57.25 5.47
C LEU A 67 45.06 58.21 5.97
N THR A 68 45.10 59.48 5.57
CA THR A 68 44.16 60.51 6.02
C THR A 68 43.40 61.07 4.82
N PHE A 69 42.09 60.88 4.76
CA PHE A 69 41.20 61.52 3.80
C PHE A 69 40.36 62.59 4.49
N SER A 70 40.66 63.87 4.19
CA SER A 70 40.03 65.01 4.88
C SER A 70 39.97 66.27 3.99
N SER A 71 39.47 67.37 4.55
CA SER A 71 39.55 68.72 3.97
C SER A 71 40.57 69.55 4.73
N ASN A 72 41.36 70.36 4.03
CA ASN A 72 42.23 71.34 4.66
C ASN A 72 41.43 72.59 5.11
N GLY A 73 42.09 73.53 5.80
CA GLY A 73 41.45 74.75 6.33
C GLY A 73 40.82 75.66 5.27
N ASN A 74 41.15 75.46 3.99
CA ASN A 74 40.60 76.20 2.86
C ASN A 74 39.46 75.45 2.14
N GLY A 75 39.02 74.30 2.68
CA GLY A 75 37.95 73.47 2.13
C GLY A 75 38.39 72.50 1.03
N GLU A 76 39.64 72.54 0.59
CA GLU A 76 40.19 71.65 -0.45
C GLU A 76 40.34 70.22 0.11
N LYS A 77 39.88 69.23 -0.66
CA LYS A 77 39.92 67.81 -0.27
C LYS A 77 41.29 67.22 -0.58
N TYR A 78 41.84 66.48 0.36
CA TYR A 78 43.15 65.83 0.19
C TYR A 78 43.15 64.41 0.73
N LEU A 79 44.02 63.59 0.15
CA LEU A 79 44.42 62.30 0.69
C LEU A 79 45.90 62.39 1.09
N LYS A 80 46.23 62.09 2.35
CA LYS A 80 47.60 62.07 2.84
C LYS A 80 48.01 60.65 3.23
N PHE A 81 49.05 60.13 2.61
CA PHE A 81 49.69 58.86 2.98
C PHE A 81 50.95 59.17 3.80
N GLU A 82 51.12 58.53 4.95
CA GLU A 82 52.23 58.75 5.88
C GLU A 82 52.83 57.41 6.31
N HIS A 83 54.16 57.32 6.44
CA HIS A 83 54.82 56.14 7.00
C HIS A 83 56.06 56.49 7.84
N ASN A 84 56.42 55.60 8.77
CA ASN A 84 57.56 55.77 9.69
C ASN A 84 58.79 54.91 9.30
N GLY A 85 58.86 54.57 8.01
CA GLY A 85 59.94 53.77 7.43
C GLY A 85 61.30 54.47 7.48
N ASN A 86 62.29 53.88 6.81
CA ASN A 86 63.61 54.50 6.71
C ASN A 86 63.56 55.85 5.95
N PRO A 87 64.44 56.81 6.32
CA PRO A 87 64.55 58.08 5.61
C PRO A 87 65.04 57.88 4.17
N PHE A 88 64.75 58.87 3.32
CA PHE A 88 65.36 59.01 2.00
C PHE A 88 66.88 59.16 2.13
N LYS A 89 67.67 58.63 1.20
CA LYS A 89 69.13 58.58 1.33
C LYS A 89 69.85 59.25 0.16
N TYR A 90 71.02 59.80 0.47
CA TYR A 90 72.02 60.16 -0.52
C TYR A 90 72.48 58.91 -1.30
N SER A 91 72.68 59.07 -2.61
CA SER A 91 73.24 58.06 -3.49
C SER A 91 74.72 58.33 -3.73
N ASN A 92 75.59 57.41 -3.29
CA ASN A 92 77.03 57.45 -3.62
C ASN A 92 77.31 56.99 -5.07
N HIS A 93 76.30 56.56 -5.82
CA HIS A 93 76.49 55.93 -7.13
C HIS A 93 76.50 56.96 -8.26
N MET A 94 77.53 56.94 -9.12
CA MET A 94 77.78 57.98 -10.14
C MET A 94 76.64 58.18 -11.15
N TYR A 95 75.85 57.13 -11.39
CA TYR A 95 74.73 57.12 -12.34
C TYR A 95 73.33 57.22 -11.70
N LYS A 96 73.24 57.45 -10.38
CA LYS A 96 71.95 57.48 -9.67
C LYS A 96 71.80 58.75 -8.85
N TYR A 97 70.68 59.43 -9.05
CA TYR A 97 70.27 60.55 -8.22
C TYR A 97 69.90 60.12 -6.80
N ASP A 98 70.01 61.05 -5.85
CA ASP A 98 69.46 60.89 -4.51
C ASP A 98 67.95 60.62 -4.56
N ASP A 99 67.42 59.90 -3.59
CA ASP A 99 66.03 59.41 -3.65
C ASP A 99 64.97 60.53 -3.90
N PRO A 100 65.06 61.74 -3.29
CA PRO A 100 64.11 62.83 -3.58
C PRO A 100 64.22 63.36 -5.03
N LYS A 101 65.43 63.38 -5.59
CA LYS A 101 65.66 63.77 -6.99
C LYS A 101 65.11 62.72 -7.96
N CYS A 102 65.17 61.43 -7.60
CA CYS A 102 64.49 60.39 -8.37
C CYS A 102 62.97 60.63 -8.47
N LEU A 103 62.32 61.09 -7.40
CA LEU A 103 60.90 61.46 -7.42
C LEU A 103 60.63 62.69 -8.31
N LEU A 104 61.45 63.74 -8.16
CA LEU A 104 61.33 65.00 -8.92
C LEU A 104 61.51 64.81 -10.43
N LEU A 105 62.45 63.96 -10.84
CA LEU A 105 62.79 63.72 -12.25
C LEU A 105 62.13 62.46 -12.83
N SER A 106 61.37 61.72 -12.01
CA SER A 106 60.74 60.44 -12.38
C SER A 106 61.73 59.40 -12.92
N ASP A 107 62.90 59.36 -12.28
CA ASP A 107 63.99 58.45 -12.60
C ASP A 107 63.98 57.20 -11.72
N SER A 108 64.41 56.06 -12.25
CA SER A 108 64.46 54.82 -11.45
C SER A 108 65.71 54.84 -10.59
N GLY A 109 65.52 54.85 -9.26
CA GLY A 109 66.61 54.68 -8.30
C GLY A 109 67.23 53.26 -8.27
N LYS A 110 67.06 52.43 -9.31
CA LYS A 110 67.54 51.04 -9.38
C LYS A 110 68.41 50.86 -10.63
N ILE A 111 69.56 50.20 -10.48
CA ILE A 111 70.55 49.94 -11.53
C ILE A 111 70.55 48.43 -11.81
N GLU A 112 70.71 48.04 -13.08
CA GLU A 112 70.56 46.64 -13.53
C GLU A 112 71.56 45.66 -12.87
N GLU A 113 72.74 46.11 -12.43
CA GLU A 113 73.83 45.25 -11.92
C GLU A 113 73.63 44.68 -10.49
N ASP A 114 72.57 45.04 -9.77
CA ASP A 114 72.32 44.61 -8.37
C ASP A 114 71.55 43.26 -8.27
N GLU A 115 71.79 42.32 -9.19
CA GLU A 115 71.01 41.07 -9.31
C GLU A 115 71.11 40.13 -8.11
N THR A 116 72.22 40.16 -7.36
CA THR A 116 72.46 39.26 -6.22
C THR A 116 71.77 39.69 -4.91
N GLN A 117 71.22 40.90 -4.83
CA GLN A 117 70.47 41.39 -3.64
C GLN A 117 68.95 41.49 -3.87
N ARG A 118 68.44 40.96 -4.99
CA ARG A 118 67.02 41.11 -5.39
C ARG A 118 66.01 40.21 -4.65
N GLU A 119 66.45 39.21 -3.90
CA GLU A 119 65.52 38.16 -3.40
C GLU A 119 64.38 38.67 -2.50
N ASP A 120 64.55 39.80 -1.80
CA ASP A 120 63.58 40.31 -0.81
C ASP A 120 62.96 41.69 -1.15
N ILE A 121 63.36 42.36 -2.24
CA ILE A 121 62.84 43.69 -2.62
C ILE A 121 61.76 43.54 -3.69
N THR A 122 60.53 43.95 -3.39
CA THR A 122 59.35 43.60 -4.21
C THR A 122 59.18 44.53 -5.43
N GLY A 123 59.81 45.70 -5.46
CA GLY A 123 59.69 46.67 -6.56
C GLY A 123 60.63 46.39 -7.74
N GLN A 124 60.12 46.13 -8.93
CA GLN A 124 60.97 45.86 -10.11
C GLN A 124 61.15 47.09 -11.05
N PHE A 125 60.25 48.08 -11.04
CA PHE A 125 60.16 49.03 -12.18
C PHE A 125 60.25 50.52 -11.87
N GLY A 126 60.36 50.95 -10.60
CA GLY A 126 60.51 52.40 -10.28
C GLY A 126 59.38 53.31 -10.78
N THR A 127 58.22 52.74 -11.12
CA THR A 127 57.04 53.43 -11.68
C THR A 127 55.85 53.45 -10.73
N GLY A 128 55.90 52.75 -9.60
CA GLY A 128 54.80 52.64 -8.64
C GLY A 128 54.32 53.99 -8.12
N PHE A 129 55.24 54.89 -7.78
CA PHE A 129 54.89 56.26 -7.38
C PHE A 129 54.18 57.04 -8.50
N LEU A 130 54.53 56.81 -9.77
CA LEU A 130 53.90 57.51 -10.89
C LEU A 130 52.44 57.10 -11.08
N SER A 131 52.10 55.84 -10.76
CA SER A 131 50.71 55.36 -10.79
C SER A 131 49.80 56.15 -9.85
N THR A 132 50.34 56.72 -8.77
CA THR A 132 49.57 57.48 -7.77
C THR A 132 49.08 58.84 -8.28
N HIS A 133 49.56 59.30 -9.45
CA HIS A 133 49.02 60.50 -10.11
C HIS A 133 47.56 60.31 -10.56
N ILE A 134 47.03 59.08 -10.52
CA ILE A 134 45.59 58.81 -10.65
C ILE A 134 44.76 59.51 -9.57
N LEU A 135 45.35 59.79 -8.40
CA LEU A 135 44.71 60.51 -7.31
C LEU A 135 44.72 62.02 -7.55
N SER A 136 45.89 62.55 -7.91
CA SER A 136 46.11 63.98 -8.15
C SER A 136 47.36 64.23 -8.99
N LEU A 137 47.31 65.24 -9.86
CA LEU A 137 48.47 65.76 -10.57
C LEU A 137 49.33 66.70 -9.71
N ARG A 138 48.85 67.08 -8.52
CA ARG A 138 49.53 67.95 -7.56
C ARG A 138 49.75 67.21 -6.25
N ILE A 139 51.01 66.96 -5.90
CA ILE A 139 51.40 66.14 -4.75
C ILE A 139 52.40 66.91 -3.89
N LEU A 140 52.08 67.12 -2.62
CA LEU A 140 53.06 67.63 -1.65
C LEU A 140 53.85 66.46 -1.05
N VAL A 141 55.18 66.54 -1.13
CA VAL A 141 56.10 65.55 -0.57
C VAL A 141 56.84 66.16 0.61
N GLU A 142 56.74 65.49 1.76
CA GLU A 142 57.46 65.84 2.99
C GLU A 142 58.23 64.62 3.46
N GLY A 143 59.48 64.80 3.88
CA GLY A 143 60.35 63.68 4.19
C GLY A 143 61.57 64.04 5.02
N ILE A 144 62.25 63.00 5.51
CA ILE A 144 63.58 63.11 6.10
C ILE A 144 64.61 62.56 5.11
N PHE A 145 65.64 63.35 4.83
CA PHE A 145 66.78 63.00 3.99
C PHE A 145 68.04 62.80 4.83
N LEU A 146 68.67 61.63 4.67
CA LEU A 146 69.97 61.30 5.24
C LEU A 146 71.07 61.69 4.24
N ASP A 147 71.82 62.72 4.56
CA ASP A 147 72.89 63.22 3.70
C ASP A 147 74.14 62.33 3.72
N LYS A 148 75.11 62.66 2.85
CA LYS A 148 76.43 62.00 2.77
C LYS A 148 77.28 62.10 4.04
N GLN A 149 76.95 63.00 4.98
CA GLN A 149 77.61 63.12 6.29
C GLN A 149 76.83 62.37 7.39
N HIS A 150 75.78 61.62 7.04
CA HIS A 150 74.86 60.97 7.96
C HIS A 150 74.06 61.92 8.87
N ASN A 151 73.89 63.18 8.47
CA ASN A 151 72.96 64.10 9.15
C ASN A 151 71.55 63.95 8.59
N TYR A 152 70.57 64.18 9.47
CA TYR A 152 69.16 64.16 9.11
C TYR A 152 68.69 65.58 8.77
N ASN A 153 68.07 65.72 7.61
CA ASN A 153 67.49 66.99 7.17
C ASN A 153 66.03 66.78 6.74
N SER A 154 65.10 67.57 7.25
CA SER A 154 63.73 67.59 6.73
C SER A 154 63.69 68.36 5.42
N PHE A 155 62.89 67.88 4.47
CA PHE A 155 62.62 68.57 3.22
C PHE A 155 61.13 68.63 2.91
N LYS A 156 60.76 69.62 2.08
CA LYS A 156 59.39 69.82 1.61
C LYS A 156 59.39 70.41 0.19
N PHE A 157 58.70 69.75 -0.75
CA PHE A 157 58.47 70.29 -2.10
C PHE A 157 57.15 69.80 -2.67
N GLU A 158 56.64 70.54 -3.65
CA GLU A 158 55.43 70.19 -4.37
C GLU A 158 55.79 69.63 -5.75
N LEU A 159 55.19 68.50 -6.13
CA LEU A 159 55.21 67.96 -7.48
C LEU A 159 53.95 68.42 -8.20
N ASP A 160 54.10 69.41 -9.08
CA ASP A 160 53.02 69.88 -9.94
C ASP A 160 53.19 69.33 -11.35
N ARG A 161 52.29 68.41 -11.72
CA ARG A 161 52.21 67.76 -13.04
C ARG A 161 50.97 68.18 -13.81
N GLN A 162 50.34 69.31 -13.49
CA GLN A 162 49.26 69.85 -14.30
C GLN A 162 49.87 70.60 -15.48
N PHE A 163 49.60 70.16 -16.72
CA PHE A 163 50.19 70.80 -17.89
C PHE A 163 49.23 70.81 -19.08
N GLN A 164 49.32 71.86 -19.90
CA GLN A 164 48.71 71.91 -21.24
C GLN A 164 49.77 71.77 -22.35
N SER A 165 51.05 71.96 -22.01
CA SER A 165 52.18 71.79 -22.93
C SER A 165 53.42 71.26 -22.21
N LYS A 166 54.37 70.66 -22.95
CA LYS A 166 55.66 70.21 -22.39
C LYS A 166 56.46 71.37 -21.76
N LEU A 167 56.36 72.58 -22.31
CA LEU A 167 57.06 73.76 -21.78
C LEU A 167 56.56 74.11 -20.36
N GLN A 168 55.23 74.14 -20.16
CA GLN A 168 54.63 74.40 -18.85
C GLN A 168 55.02 73.31 -17.83
N LEU A 169 55.09 72.05 -18.27
CA LEU A 169 55.57 70.96 -17.40
C LEU A 169 57.03 71.19 -16.98
N ALA A 170 57.90 71.60 -17.91
CA ALA A 170 59.30 71.89 -17.60
C ALA A 170 59.43 73.01 -16.55
N GLU A 171 58.70 74.11 -16.70
CA GLU A 171 58.68 75.23 -15.74
C GLU A 171 58.22 74.78 -14.34
N LYS A 172 57.22 73.90 -14.27
CA LYS A 172 56.73 73.34 -13.00
C LYS A 172 57.72 72.36 -12.36
N VAL A 173 58.41 71.55 -13.16
CA VAL A 173 59.49 70.66 -12.70
C VAL A 173 60.65 71.48 -12.15
N GLU A 174 61.05 72.55 -12.85
CA GLU A 174 62.09 73.49 -12.42
C GLU A 174 61.75 74.11 -11.06
N LYS A 175 60.52 74.63 -10.91
CA LYS A 175 60.04 75.17 -9.64
C LYS A 175 60.07 74.14 -8.50
N SER A 176 59.75 72.87 -8.80
CA SER A 176 59.79 71.79 -7.81
C SER A 176 61.23 71.49 -7.35
N LEU A 177 62.20 71.55 -8.28
CA LEU A 177 63.64 71.40 -7.98
C LEU A 177 64.14 72.55 -7.13
N ASP A 178 63.76 73.79 -7.46
CA ASP A 178 64.15 74.98 -6.69
C ASP A 178 63.59 74.93 -5.27
N GLN A 179 62.33 74.52 -5.09
CA GLN A 179 61.73 74.32 -3.77
C GLN A 179 62.49 73.29 -2.95
N TYR A 180 62.88 72.16 -3.56
CA TYR A 180 63.65 71.13 -2.87
C TYR A 180 65.01 71.67 -2.40
N GLU A 181 65.73 72.42 -3.23
CA GLU A 181 67.04 72.98 -2.86
C GLU A 181 66.93 74.08 -1.78
N GLN A 182 65.82 74.82 -1.74
CA GLN A 182 65.60 75.91 -0.78
C GLN A 182 65.02 75.43 0.57
N ASN A 183 64.27 74.33 0.58
CA ASN A 183 63.50 73.88 1.75
C ASN A 183 64.20 72.75 2.52
N PHE A 184 65.42 72.98 2.99
CA PHE A 184 66.12 72.05 3.89
C PHE A 184 66.22 72.62 5.31
N SER A 185 65.97 71.79 6.31
CA SER A 185 66.21 72.14 7.72
C SER A 185 66.85 70.96 8.44
N SER A 186 67.97 71.21 9.12
CA SER A 186 68.63 70.18 9.92
C SER A 186 67.76 69.84 11.12
N ILE A 187 67.58 68.54 11.38
CA ILE A 187 66.73 68.05 12.46
C ILE A 187 67.40 66.90 13.21
N ASN A 188 67.06 66.73 14.48
CA ASN A 188 67.26 65.45 15.16
C ASN A 188 66.05 64.57 14.85
N PRO A 189 66.24 63.31 14.44
CA PRO A 189 65.12 62.48 14.00
C PRO A 189 64.13 62.22 15.16
N ALA A 190 62.91 62.72 15.03
CA ALA A 190 61.80 62.45 15.95
C ALA A 190 61.23 61.03 15.76
N ASN A 191 60.38 60.58 16.69
CA ASN A 191 59.66 59.29 16.64
C ASN A 191 58.32 59.35 15.86
N GLU A 192 58.07 60.43 15.13
CA GLU A 192 56.84 60.64 14.36
C GLU A 192 56.92 60.05 12.94
N PHE A 193 55.82 60.11 12.18
CA PHE A 193 55.79 59.75 10.76
C PHE A 193 56.77 60.63 9.96
N LYS A 194 57.68 59.99 9.20
CA LYS A 194 58.88 60.64 8.64
C LYS A 194 58.77 60.96 7.16
N THR A 195 57.82 60.34 6.47
CA THR A 195 57.57 60.52 5.05
C THR A 195 56.08 60.66 4.85
N SER A 196 55.66 61.67 4.09
CA SER A 196 54.28 61.83 3.68
C SER A 196 54.11 62.32 2.25
N PHE A 197 53.04 61.84 1.62
CA PHE A 197 52.57 62.24 0.30
C PHE A 197 51.13 62.75 0.43
N THR A 198 50.93 64.05 0.20
CA THR A 198 49.58 64.66 0.23
C THR A 198 49.12 64.93 -1.20
N TYR A 199 48.04 64.28 -1.61
CA TYR A 199 47.41 64.39 -2.91
C TYR A 199 46.22 65.36 -2.82
N PHE A 200 46.28 66.47 -3.54
CA PHE A 200 45.19 67.45 -3.57
C PHE A 200 44.14 67.03 -4.62
N LEU A 201 42.99 66.53 -4.17
CA LEU A 201 42.04 65.83 -5.05
C LEU A 201 41.32 66.77 -6.03
N ASN A 202 41.30 68.08 -5.74
CA ASN A 202 40.84 69.11 -6.66
C ASN A 202 41.64 69.11 -7.98
N ASP A 203 42.91 68.67 -7.92
CA ASP A 203 43.83 68.60 -9.05
C ASP A 203 43.88 67.20 -9.70
N ASN A 204 42.84 66.39 -9.51
CA ASN A 204 42.63 65.17 -10.28
C ASN A 204 42.40 65.52 -11.77
N LYS A 205 42.90 64.69 -12.69
CA LYS A 205 42.78 64.94 -14.15
C LYS A 205 41.32 65.07 -14.63
N ASP A 206 40.40 64.34 -13.99
CA ASP A 206 38.98 64.26 -14.35
C ASP A 206 38.10 65.05 -13.36
N GLY A 207 38.71 65.82 -12.45
CA GLY A 207 38.04 66.65 -11.46
C GLY A 207 37.80 65.97 -10.10
N LEU A 208 37.33 66.78 -9.14
CA LEU A 208 37.23 66.40 -7.73
C LEU A 208 36.37 65.15 -7.47
N GLU A 209 35.24 65.01 -8.16
CA GLU A 209 34.31 63.89 -7.95
C GLU A 209 34.98 62.54 -8.28
N GLU A 210 35.70 62.44 -9.41
CA GLU A 210 36.41 61.22 -9.77
C GLU A 210 37.61 60.96 -8.86
N GLY A 211 38.27 62.02 -8.37
CA GLY A 211 39.30 61.92 -7.33
C GLY A 211 38.77 61.30 -6.03
N ILE A 212 37.63 61.77 -5.53
CA ILE A 212 36.97 61.21 -4.32
C ILE A 212 36.56 59.76 -4.56
N LYS A 213 35.99 59.45 -5.73
CA LYS A 213 35.59 58.09 -6.09
C LYS A 213 36.79 57.13 -6.16
N THR A 214 37.93 57.60 -6.68
CA THR A 214 39.19 56.85 -6.72
C THR A 214 39.70 56.52 -5.31
N VAL A 215 39.63 57.49 -4.40
CA VAL A 215 39.97 57.28 -2.98
C VAL A 215 39.06 56.24 -2.34
N ASN A 216 37.74 56.39 -2.49
CA ASN A 216 36.76 55.48 -1.88
C ASN A 216 36.91 54.05 -2.40
N LYS A 217 37.16 53.85 -3.70
CA LYS A 217 37.46 52.52 -4.25
C LYS A 217 38.73 51.93 -3.64
N GLY A 218 39.80 52.72 -3.55
CA GLY A 218 41.04 52.28 -2.92
C GLY A 218 40.82 51.84 -1.47
N ILE A 219 40.12 52.63 -0.66
CA ILE A 219 39.80 52.31 0.75
C ILE A 219 39.03 50.99 0.86
N ALA A 220 38.03 50.77 0.01
CA ALA A 220 37.28 49.51 0.00
C ALA A 220 38.18 48.29 -0.28
N GLU A 221 39.16 48.41 -1.19
CA GLU A 221 40.14 47.34 -1.43
C GLU A 221 41.09 47.15 -0.24
N ILE A 222 41.46 48.22 0.49
CA ILE A 222 42.30 48.12 1.68
C ILE A 222 41.61 47.26 2.73
N GLU A 223 40.37 47.58 3.11
CA GLU A 223 39.63 46.84 4.14
C GLU A 223 39.47 45.36 3.78
N LYS A 224 39.32 45.06 2.49
CA LYS A 224 39.19 43.70 1.97
C LYS A 224 40.48 42.87 2.10
N TYR A 225 41.65 43.45 1.78
CA TYR A 225 42.89 42.68 1.67
C TYR A 225 43.90 42.91 2.78
N ILE A 226 43.79 43.99 3.56
CA ILE A 226 44.79 44.29 4.59
C ILE A 226 44.95 43.18 5.64
N PRO A 227 43.90 42.43 6.06
CA PRO A 227 44.09 41.32 6.98
C PRO A 227 44.99 40.20 6.39
N TYR A 228 44.85 39.93 5.09
CA TYR A 228 45.70 38.96 4.38
C TYR A 228 47.13 39.49 4.21
N VAL A 229 47.30 40.77 3.81
CA VAL A 229 48.63 41.39 3.68
C VAL A 229 49.38 41.40 5.01
N LEU A 230 48.70 41.71 6.12
CA LEU A 230 49.29 41.62 7.46
C LEU A 230 49.63 40.19 7.86
N SER A 231 48.96 39.19 7.30
CA SER A 231 49.29 37.76 7.49
C SER A 231 50.45 37.30 6.58
N PHE A 232 50.66 37.98 5.44
CA PHE A 232 51.69 37.68 4.44
C PHE A 232 52.97 38.51 4.57
N SER A 233 52.99 39.65 5.25
CA SER A 233 54.18 40.50 5.39
C SER A 233 54.51 40.75 6.85
N LYS A 234 55.67 40.26 7.28
CA LYS A 234 56.19 40.51 8.62
C LYS A 234 56.68 41.94 8.81
N GLU A 235 56.92 42.69 7.74
CA GLU A 235 57.47 44.05 7.73
C GLU A 235 56.43 45.13 8.07
N ILE A 236 55.13 44.86 7.83
CA ILE A 236 54.05 45.84 8.03
C ILE A 236 53.40 45.59 9.39
N ARG A 237 53.51 46.53 10.32
CA ARG A 237 52.96 46.38 11.68
C ARG A 237 51.48 46.73 11.75
N SER A 238 51.11 47.88 11.21
CA SER A 238 49.72 48.34 11.19
C SER A 238 49.43 49.30 10.04
N VAL A 239 48.14 49.38 9.71
CA VAL A 239 47.58 50.39 8.79
C VAL A 239 46.44 51.10 9.51
N GLU A 240 46.56 52.42 9.62
CA GLU A 240 45.55 53.33 10.15
C GLU A 240 44.93 54.12 8.99
N ILE A 241 43.60 54.18 8.95
CA ILE A 241 42.83 54.90 7.94
C ILE A 241 41.93 55.91 8.67
N PHE A 242 42.08 57.18 8.35
CA PHE A 242 41.33 58.28 8.91
C PHE A 242 40.45 58.91 7.82
N ILE A 243 39.13 58.87 7.99
CA ILE A 243 38.14 59.37 7.03
C ILE A 243 37.22 60.35 7.75
N GLY A 244 37.42 61.65 7.54
CA GLY A 244 36.64 62.68 8.22
C GLY A 244 36.82 62.65 9.75
N ASN A 245 35.91 62.00 10.47
CA ASN A 245 36.00 61.81 11.93
C ASN A 245 36.17 60.34 12.33
N ILE A 246 36.22 59.41 11.38
CA ILE A 246 36.32 57.97 11.63
C ILE A 246 37.79 57.55 11.51
N THR A 247 38.29 56.80 12.49
CA THR A 247 39.61 56.16 12.46
C THR A 247 39.43 54.64 12.49
N ILE A 248 39.92 53.95 11.46
CA ILE A 248 39.97 52.50 11.35
C ILE A 248 41.43 52.06 11.46
N VAL A 249 41.74 51.14 12.37
CA VAL A 249 43.10 50.61 12.55
C VAL A 249 43.10 49.10 12.38
N PHE A 250 44.02 48.60 11.54
CA PHE A 250 44.34 47.19 11.42
C PHE A 250 45.75 46.94 11.97
N SER A 251 45.88 46.03 12.94
CA SER A 251 47.18 45.65 13.49
C SER A 251 47.23 44.16 13.82
N ARG A 252 48.43 43.59 13.82
CA ARG A 252 48.64 42.23 14.34
C ARG A 252 48.72 42.27 15.87
N GLU A 253 48.08 41.32 16.55
CA GLU A 253 48.22 41.18 18.00
C GLU A 253 49.64 40.74 18.41
N HIS A 254 50.25 39.88 17.60
CA HIS A 254 51.59 39.33 17.81
C HIS A 254 52.41 39.36 16.52
N ASP A 255 53.73 39.33 16.65
CA ASP A 255 54.62 39.18 15.50
C ASP A 255 54.38 37.85 14.77
N LEU A 256 54.55 37.88 13.45
CA LEU A 256 54.33 36.72 12.59
C LEU A 256 55.39 35.65 12.87
N GLN A 257 54.97 34.53 13.47
CA GLN A 257 55.81 33.35 13.64
C GLN A 257 55.41 32.28 12.62
N ARG A 258 56.19 32.17 11.54
CA ARG A 258 55.97 31.17 10.51
C ARG A 258 56.71 29.88 10.82
N GLN A 259 56.02 28.76 10.66
CA GLN A 259 56.60 27.43 10.70
C GLN A 259 56.37 26.76 9.34
N ASP A 260 57.37 26.04 8.86
CA ASP A 260 57.30 25.40 7.55
C ASP A 260 56.22 24.32 7.52
N LYS A 261 55.26 24.45 6.60
CA LYS A 261 54.16 23.52 6.32
C LYS A 261 53.27 23.21 7.52
N VAL A 262 53.21 24.12 8.50
CA VAL A 262 52.33 24.03 9.68
C VAL A 262 51.27 25.11 9.59
N VAL A 263 50.03 24.72 9.86
CA VAL A 263 48.89 25.65 9.90
C VAL A 263 48.95 26.49 11.18
N SER A 264 48.90 27.81 11.03
CA SER A 264 48.86 28.77 12.13
C SER A 264 47.65 29.69 11.99
N ILE A 265 47.18 30.28 13.09
CA ILE A 265 46.10 31.26 13.09
C ILE A 265 46.70 32.61 13.43
N VAL A 266 46.62 33.55 12.49
CA VAL A 266 47.01 34.94 12.67
C VAL A 266 45.78 35.74 13.07
N LYS A 267 45.86 36.44 14.20
CA LYS A 267 44.81 37.33 14.68
C LYS A 267 45.14 38.77 14.33
N ILE A 268 44.25 39.40 13.55
CA ILE A 268 44.29 40.80 13.18
C ILE A 268 43.22 41.54 13.99
N LEU A 269 43.62 42.60 14.68
CA LEU A 269 42.73 43.49 15.40
C LEU A 269 42.26 44.59 14.45
N ARG A 270 40.95 44.70 14.22
CA ARG A 270 40.31 45.86 13.58
C ARG A 270 39.63 46.68 14.67
N THR A 271 39.98 47.96 14.76
CA THR A 271 39.31 48.92 15.66
C THR A 271 38.76 50.07 14.85
N GLU A 272 37.57 50.52 15.22
CA GLU A 272 36.93 51.68 14.62
C GLU A 272 36.54 52.65 15.74
N SER A 273 36.88 53.93 15.56
CA SER A 273 36.64 54.98 16.56
C SER A 273 36.24 56.28 15.89
N ILE A 274 35.39 57.06 16.56
CA ILE A 274 34.94 58.38 16.10
C ILE A 274 35.61 59.46 16.96
N VAL A 275 36.30 60.40 16.31
CA VAL A 275 36.94 61.52 16.99
C VAL A 275 35.87 62.41 17.63
N GLY A 276 35.94 62.57 18.96
CA GLY A 276 35.09 63.48 19.72
C GLY A 276 33.94 62.82 20.51
N SER A 277 33.75 61.50 20.42
CA SER A 277 32.80 60.77 21.27
C SER A 277 33.53 59.98 22.37
N ALA A 278 33.19 60.24 23.63
CA ALA A 278 33.67 59.43 24.77
C ALA A 278 32.92 58.09 24.89
N GLU A 279 31.79 57.98 24.21
CA GLU A 279 30.95 56.80 24.11
C GLU A 279 31.05 56.27 22.67
N ASN A 280 31.16 54.94 22.52
CA ASN A 280 31.30 54.17 21.27
C ASN A 280 32.73 54.00 20.74
N PHE A 281 33.57 53.29 21.52
CA PHE A 281 34.38 52.26 20.87
C PHE A 281 33.43 51.16 20.40
N GLU A 282 33.27 50.97 19.09
CA GLU A 282 32.83 49.66 18.65
C GLU A 282 33.84 48.64 19.19
N LYS A 283 33.35 47.53 19.75
CA LYS A 283 34.24 46.51 20.32
C LYS A 283 35.26 46.12 19.24
N PRO A 284 36.56 46.04 19.58
CA PRO A 284 37.57 45.54 18.64
C PRO A 284 37.08 44.26 17.96
N GLU A 285 37.06 44.26 16.63
CA GLU A 285 36.77 43.07 15.84
C GLU A 285 38.05 42.25 15.72
N ASN A 286 37.98 40.98 16.12
CA ASN A 286 39.05 40.03 15.90
C ASN A 286 38.83 39.34 14.55
N ILE A 287 39.73 39.59 13.60
CA ILE A 287 39.75 38.90 12.31
C ILE A 287 40.78 37.77 12.42
N PHE A 288 40.34 36.53 12.20
CA PHE A 288 41.20 35.36 12.23
C PHE A 288 41.53 34.91 10.81
N ILE A 289 42.82 34.73 10.51
CA ILE A 289 43.31 34.23 9.23
C ILE A 289 44.09 32.94 9.51
N ALA A 290 43.63 31.81 8.99
CA ALA A 290 44.44 30.60 8.96
C ALA A 290 45.47 30.72 7.85
N THR A 291 46.73 30.45 8.15
CA THR A 291 47.84 30.49 7.21
C THR A 291 48.65 29.19 7.25
N ILE A 292 49.19 28.79 6.10
CA ILE A 292 50.21 27.76 5.98
C ILE A 292 51.30 28.29 5.03
N SER A 293 52.56 28.09 5.39
CA SER A 293 53.70 28.62 4.63
C SER A 293 54.62 27.49 4.18
N ASP A 294 55.04 27.51 2.92
CA ASP A 294 56.23 26.81 2.45
C ASP A 294 57.37 27.83 2.39
N ILE A 295 58.26 27.78 3.38
CA ILE A 295 59.30 28.78 3.58
C ILE A 295 60.36 28.70 2.47
N GLU A 296 60.67 27.49 2.00
CA GLU A 296 61.67 27.24 0.95
C GLU A 296 61.22 27.82 -0.40
N ASN A 297 59.94 27.60 -0.75
CA ASN A 297 59.36 28.05 -2.00
C ASN A 297 58.73 29.46 -1.91
N HIS A 298 58.71 30.06 -0.72
CA HIS A 298 58.09 31.35 -0.42
C HIS A 298 56.62 31.42 -0.82
N ILE A 299 55.87 30.37 -0.52
CA ILE A 299 54.43 30.26 -0.78
C ILE A 299 53.69 30.38 0.55
N ASP A 300 52.68 31.24 0.61
CA ASP A 300 51.74 31.30 1.73
C ASP A 300 50.31 31.11 1.19
N LEU A 301 49.55 30.23 1.83
CA LEU A 301 48.11 30.11 1.59
C LEU A 301 47.36 30.63 2.81
N ALA A 302 46.26 31.37 2.60
CA ALA A 302 45.49 31.93 3.69
C ALA A 302 43.98 31.99 3.45
N THR A 303 43.19 31.67 4.46
CA THR A 303 41.73 31.83 4.44
C THR A 303 41.25 32.51 5.71
N ARG A 304 40.17 33.29 5.60
CA ARG A 304 39.51 33.90 6.76
C ARG A 304 38.70 32.85 7.51
N LEU A 305 38.71 32.95 8.82
CA LEU A 305 37.93 32.12 9.74
C LEU A 305 37.00 33.00 10.57
N TYR A 306 35.83 32.45 10.92
CA TYR A 306 35.03 32.97 12.03
C TYR A 306 35.18 32.03 13.23
N GLN A 307 35.29 32.64 14.41
CA GLN A 307 35.36 31.90 15.67
C GLN A 307 33.94 31.59 16.14
N THR A 308 33.71 30.35 16.54
CA THR A 308 32.43 29.83 17.03
C THR A 308 32.64 29.05 18.33
N ASP A 309 31.56 28.74 19.05
CA ASP A 309 31.63 27.88 20.26
C ASP A 309 32.16 26.47 19.95
N LYS A 310 32.09 26.03 18.69
CA LYS A 310 32.50 24.70 18.22
C LYS A 310 33.90 24.69 17.60
N GLY A 311 34.63 25.81 17.63
CA GLY A 311 35.94 25.97 16.99
C GLY A 311 35.89 27.05 15.91
N TYR A 312 36.47 26.78 14.74
CA TYR A 312 36.51 27.73 13.63
C TYR A 312 35.66 27.27 12.45
N GLU A 313 35.01 28.21 11.78
CA GLU A 313 34.37 28.00 10.49
C GLU A 313 35.11 28.76 9.40
N ILE A 314 35.22 28.15 8.23
CA ILE A 314 35.85 28.78 7.06
C ILE A 314 34.88 29.80 6.47
N ALA A 315 35.39 30.99 6.14
CA ALA A 315 34.62 32.01 5.44
C ALA A 315 34.65 31.80 3.92
N GLU A 316 33.53 32.08 3.25
CA GLU A 316 33.48 32.12 1.78
C GLU A 316 34.39 33.22 1.22
N ILE A 317 35.14 32.90 0.16
CA ILE A 317 35.91 33.89 -0.57
C ILE A 317 34.98 34.59 -1.56
N ASN A 318 34.84 35.92 -1.43
CA ASN A 318 34.07 36.70 -2.38
C ASN A 318 34.64 36.53 -3.79
N LYS A 319 33.77 36.15 -4.74
CA LYS A 319 34.11 35.95 -6.16
C LYS A 319 34.72 37.19 -6.82
N GLU A 320 34.47 38.39 -6.34
CA GLU A 320 35.09 39.59 -6.91
C GLU A 320 36.48 39.88 -6.31
N SER A 321 37.07 38.92 -5.57
CA SER A 321 38.38 39.07 -4.96
C SER A 321 39.50 38.55 -5.84
N ALA A 322 40.60 39.30 -5.88
CA ALA A 322 41.88 38.84 -6.35
C ALA A 322 42.41 37.80 -5.36
N ILE A 323 42.68 36.60 -5.86
CA ILE A 323 43.14 35.47 -5.06
C ILE A 323 44.67 35.40 -5.04
N LEU A 324 45.34 35.97 -6.05
CA LEU A 324 46.79 35.96 -6.18
C LEU A 324 47.43 37.17 -5.51
N PHE A 325 48.51 36.93 -4.79
CA PHE A 325 49.31 37.93 -4.11
C PHE A 325 50.79 37.75 -4.44
N SER A 326 51.49 38.87 -4.63
CA SER A 326 52.95 38.94 -4.59
C SER A 326 53.32 39.95 -3.51
N THR A 327 53.26 39.50 -2.25
CA THR A 327 53.06 40.29 -1.02
C THR A 327 51.71 41.05 -0.96
N PHE A 328 51.36 41.73 -2.04
CA PHE A 328 50.15 42.54 -2.19
C PHE A 328 49.24 41.93 -3.26
N PRO A 329 47.92 42.20 -3.23
CA PRO A 329 46.97 41.61 -4.18
C PRO A 329 47.29 42.02 -5.62
N LEU A 330 47.22 41.06 -6.54
CA LEU A 330 47.35 41.30 -7.98
C LEU A 330 45.99 41.71 -8.57
N ILE A 331 45.59 42.96 -8.32
CA ILE A 331 44.30 43.51 -8.78
C ILE A 331 44.18 43.40 -10.31
N GLY A 332 43.08 42.82 -10.79
CA GLY A 332 42.86 42.41 -12.18
C GLY A 332 42.94 40.89 -12.40
N SER A 333 43.35 40.12 -11.38
CA SER A 333 43.40 38.65 -11.43
C SER A 333 42.15 37.96 -10.87
N GLU A 334 41.02 38.66 -10.72
CA GLU A 334 39.80 38.17 -10.04
C GLU A 334 39.14 36.97 -10.74
N ASN A 335 39.34 36.86 -12.07
CA ASN A 335 38.83 35.75 -12.87
C ASN A 335 39.65 34.45 -12.70
N TRP A 336 40.87 34.55 -12.19
CA TRP A 336 41.67 33.39 -11.84
C TRP A 336 41.33 32.92 -10.42
N ARG A 337 41.15 31.62 -10.25
CA ARG A 337 40.58 31.02 -9.04
C ARG A 337 41.48 29.96 -8.45
N PHE A 338 41.52 29.99 -7.13
CA PHE A 338 42.07 28.97 -6.27
C PHE A 338 41.19 28.95 -5.01
N PRO A 339 40.96 27.81 -4.35
CA PRO A 339 40.03 27.75 -3.23
C PRO A 339 40.42 28.57 -2.00
N ILE A 340 41.63 29.14 -1.99
CA ILE A 340 42.20 29.90 -0.87
C ILE A 340 43.07 31.04 -1.39
N MET A 341 43.28 32.10 -0.62
CA MET A 341 44.20 33.18 -1.01
C MET A 341 45.62 32.63 -1.16
N PHE A 342 46.29 32.99 -2.24
CA PHE A 342 47.60 32.45 -2.61
C PHE A 342 48.61 33.58 -2.79
N ASN A 343 49.53 33.69 -1.84
CA ASN A 343 50.69 34.55 -1.93
C ASN A 343 51.95 33.78 -2.33
N CYS A 344 52.73 34.34 -3.25
CA CYS A 344 54.12 33.96 -3.43
C CYS A 344 54.99 35.20 -3.69
N SER A 345 55.98 35.44 -2.84
CA SER A 345 56.90 36.58 -3.00
C SER A 345 57.82 36.41 -4.21
N LYS A 346 57.99 35.18 -4.71
CA LYS A 346 58.80 34.83 -5.88
C LYS A 346 58.00 34.78 -7.19
N PHE A 347 56.72 35.17 -7.20
CA PHE A 347 55.98 35.32 -8.46
C PHE A 347 56.62 36.36 -9.37
N TYR A 348 56.55 36.11 -10.67
CA TYR A 348 56.85 37.10 -11.70
C TYR A 348 55.53 37.62 -12.27
N PRO A 349 55.01 38.74 -11.74
CA PRO A 349 53.76 39.32 -12.23
C PRO A 349 53.94 39.94 -13.62
N GLU A 350 52.84 40.06 -14.35
CA GLU A 350 52.77 40.87 -15.56
C GLU A 350 53.17 42.34 -15.26
N THR A 351 53.57 43.09 -16.29
CA THR A 351 54.00 44.51 -16.14
C THR A 351 52.95 45.37 -15.43
N GLU A 352 51.67 45.05 -15.64
CA GLU A 352 50.54 45.74 -15.02
C GLU A 352 50.13 45.14 -13.66
N ARG A 353 50.83 44.14 -13.13
CA ARG A 353 50.53 43.46 -11.85
C ARG A 353 49.08 42.98 -11.69
N ASN A 354 48.45 42.61 -12.80
CA ASN A 354 47.09 42.10 -12.89
C ASN A 354 47.01 40.57 -13.12
N GLY A 355 48.15 39.88 -12.99
CA GLY A 355 48.24 38.44 -13.21
C GLY A 355 49.68 37.95 -13.15
N ILE A 356 49.84 36.64 -13.35
CA ILE A 356 51.12 35.94 -13.47
C ILE A 356 51.08 35.14 -14.77
N THR A 357 52.10 35.22 -15.62
CA THR A 357 52.08 34.43 -16.86
C THR A 357 52.12 32.95 -16.51
N LEU A 358 51.10 32.19 -16.94
CA LEU A 358 50.97 30.73 -16.82
C LEU A 358 50.84 30.09 -18.22
N LEU A 359 51.31 30.77 -19.27
CA LEU A 359 51.42 30.23 -20.62
C LEU A 359 52.71 29.42 -20.74
N ALA A 360 52.64 28.19 -21.24
CA ALA A 360 53.76 27.23 -21.20
C ALA A 360 55.06 27.77 -21.79
N GLU A 361 54.98 28.46 -22.93
CA GLU A 361 56.14 28.99 -23.66
C GLU A 361 56.79 30.21 -23.00
N LYS A 362 56.09 30.87 -22.07
CA LYS A 362 56.50 32.11 -21.41
C LYS A 362 56.55 31.99 -19.88
N ASP A 363 56.32 30.78 -19.35
CA ASP A 363 56.33 30.55 -17.91
C ASP A 363 57.75 30.70 -17.36
N ASN A 364 57.86 31.45 -16.27
CA ASN A 364 59.10 31.71 -15.53
C ASN A 364 59.07 30.99 -14.16
N GLY A 365 58.45 29.81 -14.15
CA GLY A 365 58.27 28.95 -12.98
C GLY A 365 57.03 29.26 -12.15
N ASN A 366 56.10 30.10 -12.63
CA ASN A 366 54.85 30.37 -11.92
C ASN A 366 53.98 29.10 -11.85
N ARG A 367 53.98 28.26 -12.90
CA ARG A 367 53.27 26.97 -12.90
C ARG A 367 53.75 26.02 -11.79
N ASN A 368 55.07 25.87 -11.63
CA ASN A 368 55.64 25.04 -10.55
C ASN A 368 55.23 25.56 -9.15
N ARG A 369 55.15 26.89 -8.96
CA ARG A 369 54.68 27.48 -7.69
C ARG A 369 53.20 27.17 -7.44
N VAL A 370 52.36 27.17 -8.47
CA VAL A 370 50.95 26.73 -8.37
C VAL A 370 50.86 25.24 -8.01
N GLU A 371 51.67 24.38 -8.63
CA GLU A 371 51.72 22.94 -8.33
C GLU A 371 52.15 22.66 -6.88
N GLN A 372 53.14 23.40 -6.37
CA GLN A 372 53.55 23.37 -4.96
C GLN A 372 52.45 23.88 -4.03
N ALA A 373 51.76 24.96 -4.40
CA ALA A 373 50.61 25.47 -3.66
C ALA A 373 49.47 24.45 -3.58
N ILE A 374 49.23 23.64 -4.63
CA ILE A 374 48.25 22.55 -4.57
C ILE A 374 48.65 21.52 -3.51
N GLN A 375 49.94 21.14 -3.39
CA GLN A 375 50.36 20.23 -2.33
C GLN A 375 50.20 20.85 -0.95
N LEU A 376 50.51 22.14 -0.80
CA LEU A 376 50.33 22.86 0.46
C LEU A 376 48.84 22.97 0.85
N PHE A 377 47.96 23.18 -0.13
CA PHE A 377 46.51 23.17 0.04
C PHE A 377 45.99 21.81 0.54
N LYS A 378 46.53 20.69 0.03
CA LYS A 378 46.18 19.36 0.52
C LYS A 378 46.54 19.19 2.00
N THR A 379 47.71 19.67 2.42
CA THR A 379 48.13 19.64 3.83
C THR A 379 47.20 20.49 4.70
N LEU A 380 46.89 21.72 4.28
CA LEU A 380 45.95 22.60 4.98
C LEU A 380 44.57 21.95 5.14
N THR A 381 44.05 21.34 4.07
CA THR A 381 42.74 20.70 4.07
C THR A 381 42.68 19.57 5.10
N LYS A 382 43.72 18.74 5.17
CA LYS A 382 43.82 17.65 6.16
C LYS A 382 43.84 18.18 7.58
N ASP A 383 44.63 19.22 7.85
CA ASP A 383 44.68 19.87 9.17
C ASP A 383 43.31 20.43 9.59
N PHE A 384 42.58 21.07 8.67
CA PHE A 384 41.22 21.57 8.93
C PHE A 384 40.23 20.44 9.23
N ILE A 385 40.33 19.30 8.56
CA ILE A 385 39.50 18.11 8.83
C ILE A 385 39.85 17.53 10.21
N GLU A 386 41.14 17.35 10.52
CA GLU A 386 41.60 16.82 11.81
C GLU A 386 41.18 17.71 12.98
N LYS A 387 41.24 19.03 12.81
CA LYS A 387 40.78 20.02 13.79
C LYS A 387 39.27 20.26 13.76
N LYS A 388 38.52 19.57 12.90
CA LYS A 388 37.05 19.63 12.76
C LYS A 388 36.53 21.04 12.52
N TYR A 389 37.19 21.79 11.64
CA TYR A 389 36.68 23.10 11.22
C TYR A 389 35.36 22.95 10.46
N LEU A 390 34.49 23.94 10.58
CA LEU A 390 33.18 23.96 9.93
C LEU A 390 33.24 24.65 8.57
N ASN A 391 32.20 24.45 7.75
CA ASN A 391 32.07 25.01 6.39
C ASN A 391 33.23 24.65 5.44
N LEU A 392 33.77 23.43 5.58
CA LEU A 392 34.83 22.91 4.69
C LEU A 392 34.42 22.88 3.21
N MET A 393 33.12 22.92 2.92
CA MET A 393 32.59 23.05 1.55
C MET A 393 33.17 24.23 0.77
N PHE A 394 33.57 25.33 1.42
CA PHE A 394 34.18 26.46 0.71
C PHE A 394 35.56 26.14 0.12
N LEU A 395 36.25 25.11 0.63
CA LEU A 395 37.48 24.58 0.02
C LEU A 395 37.23 23.92 -1.35
N ALA A 396 35.97 23.60 -1.66
CA ALA A 396 35.58 23.01 -2.94
C ALA A 396 35.26 24.07 -4.00
N ASP A 397 35.31 25.37 -3.69
CA ASP A 397 35.05 26.41 -4.69
C ASP A 397 36.22 26.55 -5.68
N THR A 398 36.06 25.85 -6.81
CA THR A 398 36.99 25.83 -7.94
C THR A 398 36.32 26.38 -9.20
N ARG A 399 35.22 27.13 -9.06
CA ARG A 399 34.44 27.65 -10.19
C ARG A 399 35.08 28.93 -10.69
N TYR A 400 35.24 29.03 -12.00
CA TYR A 400 35.70 30.23 -12.68
C TYR A 400 34.84 30.46 -13.92
N ASP A 401 34.61 31.72 -14.28
CA ASP A 401 33.73 32.07 -15.41
C ASP A 401 34.51 32.12 -16.73
N ASN A 402 35.70 32.73 -16.72
CA ASN A 402 36.57 32.87 -17.89
C ASN A 402 38.02 32.64 -17.48
N CYS A 403 38.76 31.86 -18.26
CA CYS A 403 40.21 31.74 -18.07
C CYS A 403 40.89 33.06 -18.49
N PRO A 404 41.75 33.66 -17.64
CA PRO A 404 42.49 34.86 -18.02
C PRO A 404 43.41 34.63 -19.22
N ILE A 405 43.61 35.67 -20.05
CA ILE A 405 44.46 35.60 -21.25
C ILE A 405 45.92 35.21 -20.99
N TRP A 406 46.41 35.44 -19.77
CA TRP A 406 47.75 35.11 -19.33
C TRP A 406 47.86 33.67 -18.79
N CYS A 407 46.77 32.90 -18.82
CA CYS A 407 46.69 31.53 -18.31
C CYS A 407 46.24 30.56 -19.41
N ASP A 408 46.92 29.43 -19.51
CA ASP A 408 46.53 28.33 -20.39
C ASP A 408 45.32 27.59 -19.78
N GLU A 409 44.22 27.55 -20.50
CA GLU A 409 42.95 27.03 -19.97
C GLU A 409 43.00 25.52 -19.70
N ASP A 410 43.62 24.73 -20.58
CA ASP A 410 43.70 23.27 -20.43
C ASP A 410 44.56 22.87 -19.23
N TRP A 411 45.72 23.52 -19.07
CA TRP A 411 46.57 23.32 -17.89
C TRP A 411 45.84 23.75 -16.62
N TYR A 412 45.15 24.88 -16.64
CA TYR A 412 44.44 25.39 -15.47
C TYR A 412 43.26 24.48 -15.07
N LYS A 413 42.48 23.99 -16.03
CA LYS A 413 41.45 22.96 -15.81
C LYS A 413 42.06 21.71 -15.18
N LYS A 414 43.23 21.26 -15.65
CA LYS A 414 43.94 20.11 -15.09
C LYS A 414 44.38 20.35 -13.64
N SER A 415 44.93 21.52 -13.33
CA SER A 415 45.34 21.91 -11.97
C SER A 415 44.15 21.95 -11.00
N LEU A 416 43.03 22.54 -11.41
CA LEU A 416 41.80 22.53 -10.60
C LEU A 416 41.23 21.12 -10.45
N ASN A 417 41.30 20.28 -11.48
CA ASN A 417 40.88 18.89 -11.40
C ASN A 417 41.74 18.06 -10.44
N GLU A 418 43.03 18.37 -10.26
CA GLU A 418 43.85 17.74 -9.22
C GLU A 418 43.31 18.02 -7.81
N ILE A 419 42.91 19.27 -7.54
CA ILE A 419 42.26 19.66 -6.28
C ILE A 419 40.95 18.90 -6.13
N ARG A 420 40.10 18.90 -7.16
CA ARG A 420 38.79 18.22 -7.15
C ARG A 420 38.90 16.73 -6.87
N ASN A 421 39.86 16.06 -7.52
CA ASN A 421 40.15 14.64 -7.31
C ASN A 421 40.63 14.34 -5.90
N PHE A 422 41.46 15.21 -5.32
CA PHE A 422 41.87 15.06 -3.93
C PHE A 422 40.66 15.16 -2.98
N LEU A 423 39.83 16.18 -3.16
CA LEU A 423 38.68 16.46 -2.29
C LEU A 423 37.61 15.34 -2.30
N LEU A 424 37.48 14.57 -3.38
CA LEU A 424 36.56 13.41 -3.44
C LEU A 424 36.74 12.45 -2.27
N SER A 425 37.99 12.23 -1.86
CA SER A 425 38.36 11.31 -0.77
C SER A 425 38.35 11.95 0.62
N GLN A 426 37.90 13.20 0.75
CA GLN A 426 37.98 13.98 2.00
C GLN A 426 36.59 14.15 2.63
N ALA A 427 36.54 14.11 3.97
CA ALA A 427 35.34 14.31 4.77
C ALA A 427 34.99 15.81 4.94
N ILE A 428 34.58 16.45 3.85
CA ILE A 428 34.31 17.90 3.78
C ILE A 428 32.82 18.24 3.67
N VAL A 429 31.96 17.22 3.62
CA VAL A 429 30.50 17.36 3.58
C VAL A 429 29.97 17.11 5.00
N LEU A 430 28.92 17.82 5.40
CA LEU A 430 28.15 17.47 6.60
C LEU A 430 26.81 16.89 6.14
N ASN A 431 26.42 15.77 6.75
CA ASN A 431 25.08 15.21 6.54
C ASN A 431 24.03 15.94 7.40
N HIS A 432 22.75 15.57 7.25
CA HIS A 432 21.64 16.15 8.02
C HIS A 432 21.83 16.08 9.55
N ASN A 433 22.57 15.08 10.05
CA ASN A 433 22.89 14.90 11.46
C ASN A 433 24.14 15.69 11.91
N ASN A 434 24.69 16.56 11.06
CA ASN A 434 25.95 17.28 11.25
C ASN A 434 27.18 16.37 11.43
N GLN A 435 27.15 15.16 10.86
CA GLN A 435 28.29 14.25 10.87
C GLN A 435 29.12 14.44 9.58
N PRO A 436 30.47 14.34 9.66
CA PRO A 436 31.32 14.41 8.49
C PRO A 436 31.07 13.25 7.53
N LEU A 437 30.93 13.57 6.26
CA LEU A 437 30.73 12.64 5.15
C LEU A 437 31.81 12.90 4.09
N VAL A 438 32.36 11.81 3.55
CA VAL A 438 33.33 11.86 2.45
C VAL A 438 32.62 12.33 1.18
N LEU A 439 33.21 13.27 0.44
CA LEU A 439 32.55 13.91 -0.71
C LEU A 439 32.05 12.89 -1.75
N GLN A 440 32.83 11.85 -2.07
CA GLN A 440 32.44 10.86 -3.08
C GLN A 440 31.28 9.94 -2.64
N ASP A 441 31.05 9.80 -1.33
CA ASP A 441 30.00 8.96 -0.77
C ASP A 441 28.68 9.75 -0.61
N ALA A 442 28.75 11.07 -0.80
CA ALA A 442 27.61 11.97 -0.71
C ALA A 442 26.82 12.03 -2.02
N LEU A 443 25.50 11.93 -1.90
CA LEU A 443 24.56 12.13 -3.01
C LEU A 443 23.83 13.45 -2.82
N PHE A 444 24.01 14.38 -3.75
CA PHE A 444 23.49 15.75 -3.65
C PHE A 444 22.19 15.89 -4.43
N PRO A 445 21.02 16.02 -3.78
CA PRO A 445 19.76 16.24 -4.49
C PRO A 445 19.89 17.45 -5.41
N ASN A 446 19.63 17.24 -6.69
CA ASN A 446 19.71 18.26 -7.73
C ASN A 446 18.44 18.26 -8.57
N ILE A 447 17.78 19.41 -8.67
CA ILE A 447 16.65 19.60 -9.58
C ILE A 447 16.67 20.98 -10.20
N ARG A 448 16.06 21.12 -11.38
CA ARG A 448 15.84 22.43 -12.00
C ARG A 448 14.78 23.21 -11.21
N GLY A 449 15.07 24.47 -10.91
CA GLY A 449 14.21 25.34 -10.09
C GLY A 449 14.62 25.27 -8.62
N THR A 450 15.18 26.36 -8.10
CA THR A 450 15.65 26.45 -6.70
C THR A 450 14.51 26.32 -5.70
N GLU A 451 13.30 26.73 -6.09
CA GLU A 451 12.07 26.65 -5.30
C GLU A 451 11.58 25.21 -5.08
N LYS A 452 12.05 24.25 -5.87
CA LYS A 452 11.69 22.82 -5.78
C LYS A 452 12.72 22.00 -5.02
N LEU A 453 13.87 22.61 -4.71
CA LEU A 453 15.04 21.89 -4.22
C LEU A 453 14.84 21.34 -2.81
N ASP A 454 14.17 22.09 -1.94
CA ASP A 454 13.92 21.66 -0.55
C ASP A 454 12.92 20.49 -0.51
N ASP A 455 11.81 20.59 -1.24
CA ASP A 455 10.84 19.50 -1.41
C ASP A 455 11.50 18.23 -1.97
N PHE A 456 12.38 18.39 -2.98
CA PHE A 456 13.12 17.26 -3.55
C PHE A 456 14.17 16.69 -2.61
N TRP A 457 14.79 17.54 -1.80
CA TRP A 457 15.72 17.13 -0.75
C TRP A 457 15.02 16.25 0.28
N ASP A 458 13.80 16.59 0.72
CA ASP A 458 13.02 15.79 1.67
C ASP A 458 12.68 14.40 1.13
N ILE A 459 12.31 14.32 -0.15
CA ILE A 459 12.05 13.04 -0.84
C ILE A 459 13.33 12.20 -0.89
N CYS A 460 14.43 12.81 -1.30
CA CYS A 460 15.73 12.15 -1.37
C CYS A 460 16.22 11.70 0.02
N TYR A 461 16.00 12.49 1.07
CA TYR A 461 16.36 12.14 2.44
C TYR A 461 15.72 10.81 2.87
N GLY A 462 14.42 10.65 2.58
CA GLY A 462 13.69 9.40 2.86
C GLY A 462 14.23 8.17 2.13
N PHE A 463 15.01 8.33 1.07
CA PHE A 463 15.57 7.23 0.26
C PHE A 463 17.09 7.01 0.45
N ILE A 464 17.85 8.10 0.56
CA ILE A 464 19.30 8.11 0.64
C ILE A 464 19.77 7.91 2.09
N GLY A 465 19.03 8.43 3.07
CA GLY A 465 19.39 8.35 4.48
C GLY A 465 20.61 9.21 4.82
N GLU A 466 21.61 8.66 5.51
CA GLU A 466 22.74 9.42 6.07
C GLU A 466 23.76 9.94 5.05
N ASN A 467 23.71 9.45 3.80
CA ASN A 467 24.63 9.84 2.72
C ASN A 467 24.20 11.14 2.00
N ILE A 468 23.18 11.84 2.50
CA ILE A 468 22.71 13.12 1.95
C ILE A 468 23.34 14.29 2.71
N PRO A 469 23.76 15.36 2.03
CA PRO A 469 24.22 16.58 2.68
C PRO A 469 23.09 17.23 3.50
N ASP A 470 23.44 18.03 4.50
CA ASP A 470 22.46 18.87 5.18
C ASP A 470 21.77 19.82 4.19
N GLN A 471 20.49 20.11 4.44
CA GLN A 471 19.64 20.84 3.51
C GLN A 471 20.18 22.25 3.19
N LYS A 472 20.76 22.95 4.17
CA LYS A 472 21.28 24.32 3.98
C LYS A 472 22.50 24.30 3.06
N SER A 473 23.43 23.38 3.31
CA SER A 473 24.64 23.24 2.48
C SER A 473 24.33 22.67 1.10
N ASN A 474 23.25 21.88 0.91
CA ASN A 474 22.90 21.34 -0.40
C ASN A 474 22.70 22.42 -1.47
N HIS A 475 22.15 23.58 -1.11
CA HIS A 475 22.04 24.74 -1.99
C HIS A 475 23.40 25.24 -2.48
N ILE A 476 24.39 25.28 -1.58
CA ILE A 476 25.75 25.73 -1.88
C ILE A 476 26.46 24.67 -2.72
N TRP A 477 26.40 23.40 -2.33
CA TRP A 477 26.98 22.28 -3.06
C TRP A 477 26.47 22.17 -4.49
N ASN A 478 25.17 22.36 -4.73
CA ASN A 478 24.63 22.37 -6.10
C ASN A 478 25.29 23.44 -6.99
N LYS A 479 25.67 24.58 -6.41
CA LYS A 479 26.45 25.59 -7.13
C LYS A 479 27.91 25.16 -7.30
N LEU A 480 28.55 24.59 -6.27
CA LEU A 480 29.96 24.17 -6.28
C LEU A 480 30.23 23.00 -7.26
N LEU A 481 29.30 22.05 -7.35
CA LEU A 481 29.36 20.89 -8.25
C LEU A 481 29.10 21.25 -9.71
N ASN A 482 28.72 22.49 -10.01
CA ASN A 482 28.47 22.95 -11.38
C ASN A 482 29.77 23.33 -12.11
N VAL A 483 30.61 22.32 -12.36
CA VAL A 483 31.91 22.45 -13.03
C VAL A 483 32.07 21.36 -14.09
N GLU A 484 32.92 21.60 -15.08
CA GLU A 484 33.28 20.62 -16.13
C GLU A 484 34.22 19.53 -15.57
N HIS A 485 33.71 18.68 -14.67
CA HIS A 485 34.46 17.58 -14.09
C HIS A 485 33.55 16.38 -13.80
N LYS A 486 33.66 15.34 -14.64
CA LYS A 486 32.75 14.18 -14.64
C LYS A 486 32.55 13.55 -13.24
N PRO A 487 33.60 13.25 -12.46
CA PRO A 487 33.44 12.69 -11.12
C PRO A 487 32.55 13.53 -10.20
N TRP A 488 32.64 14.86 -10.25
CA TRP A 488 31.80 15.75 -9.45
C TRP A 488 30.38 15.86 -10.00
N THR A 489 30.22 15.89 -11.33
CA THR A 489 28.87 15.90 -11.93
C THR A 489 28.09 14.63 -11.61
N SER A 490 28.76 13.50 -11.41
CA SER A 490 28.16 12.23 -11.01
C SER A 490 27.71 12.18 -9.54
N LEU A 491 28.11 13.15 -8.70
CA LEU A 491 27.62 13.27 -7.32
C LEU A 491 26.22 13.89 -7.24
N LYS A 492 25.78 14.57 -8.32
CA LYS A 492 24.42 15.12 -8.40
C LYS A 492 23.43 13.97 -8.53
N PHE A 493 22.50 13.91 -7.61
CA PHE A 493 21.42 12.93 -7.59
C PHE A 493 20.14 13.62 -8.04
N ASP A 494 19.79 13.44 -9.30
CA ASP A 494 18.61 14.08 -9.90
C ASP A 494 17.36 13.20 -9.83
N LEU A 495 16.22 13.75 -10.25
CA LEU A 495 14.96 13.02 -10.25
C LEU A 495 15.05 11.73 -11.08
N LYS A 496 15.74 11.72 -12.21
CA LYS A 496 15.88 10.51 -13.04
C LYS A 496 16.72 9.45 -12.33
N SER A 497 17.82 9.84 -11.71
CA SER A 497 18.62 8.94 -10.88
C SER A 497 17.79 8.30 -9.77
N LEU A 498 16.92 9.07 -9.08
CA LEU A 498 16.01 8.51 -8.09
C LEU A 498 15.06 7.46 -8.70
N LEU A 499 14.46 7.75 -9.87
CA LEU A 499 13.54 6.81 -10.51
C LEU A 499 14.23 5.54 -11.02
N GLU A 500 15.47 5.66 -11.52
CA GLU A 500 16.31 4.51 -11.89
C GLU A 500 16.60 3.61 -10.68
N GLU A 501 16.98 4.20 -9.55
CA GLU A 501 17.20 3.48 -8.30
C GLU A 501 15.94 2.78 -7.79
N ILE A 502 14.77 3.44 -7.86
CA ILE A 502 13.48 2.80 -7.51
C ILE A 502 13.19 1.62 -8.45
N GLN A 503 13.36 1.81 -9.76
CA GLN A 503 13.13 0.76 -10.75
C GLN A 503 14.05 -0.46 -10.53
N ASN A 504 15.31 -0.22 -10.16
CA ASN A 504 16.29 -1.27 -9.88
C ASN A 504 15.94 -2.12 -8.64
N LEU A 505 15.06 -1.64 -7.76
CA LEU A 505 14.53 -2.43 -6.63
C LEU A 505 13.46 -3.43 -7.10
N GLU A 506 12.94 -3.29 -8.32
CA GLU A 506 12.00 -4.16 -9.03
C GLU A 506 10.57 -4.26 -8.44
N ASN A 507 10.42 -4.17 -7.11
CA ASN A 507 9.13 -4.33 -6.44
C ASN A 507 9.07 -3.62 -5.08
N LEU A 508 7.85 -3.44 -4.59
CA LEU A 508 7.54 -2.74 -3.35
C LEU A 508 8.13 -3.42 -2.11
N GLN A 509 8.14 -4.75 -2.04
CA GLN A 509 8.73 -5.47 -0.91
C GLN A 509 10.23 -5.21 -0.79
N ASN A 510 10.97 -5.19 -1.90
CA ASN A 510 12.39 -4.85 -1.91
C ASN A 510 12.65 -3.40 -1.49
N LEU A 511 11.81 -2.45 -1.96
CA LEU A 511 11.89 -1.06 -1.51
C LEU A 511 11.71 -0.97 0.02
N ALA A 512 10.66 -1.59 0.56
CA ALA A 512 10.40 -1.60 2.00
C ALA A 512 11.56 -2.22 2.79
N ARG A 513 12.06 -3.38 2.35
CA ARG A 513 13.16 -4.10 3.01
C ARG A 513 14.47 -3.32 3.00
N ILE A 514 14.84 -2.73 1.86
CA ILE A 514 16.15 -2.09 1.69
C ILE A 514 16.15 -0.66 2.26
N LYS A 515 15.03 0.07 2.18
CA LYS A 515 14.98 1.51 2.48
C LYS A 515 14.11 1.88 3.67
N PHE A 516 13.20 1.01 4.12
CA PHE A 516 12.18 1.34 5.12
C PHE A 516 11.99 0.28 6.20
N GLU A 517 13.04 -0.43 6.60
CA GLU A 517 13.00 -1.39 7.73
C GLU A 517 11.88 -2.44 7.59
N GLU A 518 11.66 -2.96 6.38
CA GLU A 518 10.59 -3.92 6.04
C GLU A 518 9.15 -3.37 6.19
N ASN A 519 8.98 -2.06 6.38
CA ASN A 519 7.68 -1.42 6.53
C ASN A 519 7.07 -1.01 5.18
N ILE A 520 6.11 -1.79 4.69
CA ILE A 520 5.43 -1.55 3.41
C ILE A 520 4.61 -0.25 3.41
N ASP A 521 3.91 0.07 4.49
CA ASP A 521 3.06 1.27 4.56
C ASP A 521 3.90 2.56 4.45
N LYS A 522 5.03 2.61 5.16
CA LYS A 522 6.00 3.72 5.04
C LYS A 522 6.55 3.85 3.62
N ALA A 523 6.87 2.74 2.98
CA ALA A 523 7.37 2.74 1.59
C ALA A 523 6.30 3.27 0.61
N ILE A 524 5.03 2.88 0.80
CA ILE A 524 3.89 3.39 0.02
C ILE A 524 3.70 4.89 0.25
N ASP A 525 3.73 5.36 1.49
CA ASP A 525 3.53 6.77 1.82
C ASP A 525 4.67 7.66 1.27
N TRP A 526 5.91 7.15 1.29
CA TRP A 526 7.03 7.79 0.61
C TRP A 526 6.83 7.81 -0.91
N LEU A 527 6.42 6.71 -1.54
CA LEU A 527 6.11 6.68 -2.98
C LEU A 527 5.01 7.67 -3.37
N LYS A 528 3.96 7.83 -2.54
CA LYS A 528 2.93 8.86 -2.77
C LYS A 528 3.56 10.26 -2.81
N SER A 529 4.49 10.55 -1.91
CA SER A 529 5.19 11.84 -1.86
C SER A 529 6.04 12.06 -3.13
N VAL A 530 6.73 11.01 -3.61
CA VAL A 530 7.44 11.03 -4.90
C VAL A 530 6.48 11.34 -6.06
N TYR A 531 5.35 10.64 -6.14
CA TYR A 531 4.40 10.81 -7.23
C TYR A 531 3.71 12.17 -7.20
N GLU A 532 3.34 12.65 -6.00
CA GLU A 532 2.79 14.00 -5.81
C GLU A 532 3.80 15.06 -6.26
N PHE A 533 5.07 14.91 -5.90
CA PHE A 533 6.12 15.81 -6.37
C PHE A 533 6.24 15.81 -7.90
N ILE A 534 6.27 14.64 -8.54
CA ILE A 534 6.32 14.52 -10.01
C ILE A 534 5.12 15.22 -10.67
N ILE A 535 3.93 15.03 -10.11
CA ILE A 535 2.67 15.53 -10.69
C ILE A 535 2.47 17.03 -10.47
N VAL A 536 2.70 17.50 -9.23
CA VAL A 536 2.30 18.83 -8.77
C VAL A 536 3.46 19.83 -8.84
N LYS A 537 4.68 19.39 -8.49
CA LYS A 537 5.85 20.30 -8.36
C LYS A 537 6.72 20.26 -9.61
N ALA A 538 7.09 19.06 -10.08
CA ALA A 538 7.95 18.89 -11.25
C ALA A 538 7.18 19.06 -12.57
N GLU A 539 5.89 18.72 -12.58
CA GLU A 539 5.01 18.72 -13.76
C GLU A 539 5.51 17.79 -14.88
N GLN A 540 6.10 16.64 -14.52
CA GLN A 540 6.75 15.69 -15.44
C GLN A 540 6.07 14.31 -15.44
N LYS A 541 4.76 14.28 -15.74
CA LYS A 541 3.94 13.05 -15.68
C LYS A 541 4.40 11.98 -16.67
N GLU A 542 5.03 12.36 -17.76
CA GLU A 542 5.61 11.46 -18.76
C GLU A 542 6.64 10.49 -18.18
N LEU A 543 7.28 10.83 -17.05
CA LEU A 543 8.24 9.95 -16.38
C LEU A 543 7.63 8.62 -15.91
N PHE A 544 6.32 8.59 -15.66
CA PHE A 544 5.63 7.35 -15.29
C PHE A 544 5.55 6.34 -16.44
N ASP A 545 5.71 6.79 -17.69
CA ASP A 545 5.78 5.91 -18.86
C ASP A 545 7.23 5.51 -19.18
N ASP A 546 8.20 6.31 -18.75
CA ASP A 546 9.63 6.05 -18.93
C ASP A 546 10.17 5.05 -17.90
N PHE A 547 9.74 5.13 -16.64
CA PHE A 547 10.27 4.33 -15.53
C PHE A 547 9.22 3.40 -14.93
N ALA A 548 9.61 2.15 -14.69
CA ALA A 548 8.80 1.17 -13.98
C ALA A 548 8.94 1.37 -12.47
N ILE A 549 8.10 2.24 -11.92
CA ILE A 549 8.13 2.64 -10.49
C ILE A 549 6.78 2.50 -9.79
N ILE A 550 5.72 2.12 -10.52
CA ILE A 550 4.36 2.02 -9.96
C ILE A 550 4.09 0.58 -9.56
N PRO A 551 3.88 0.28 -8.27
CA PRO A 551 3.59 -1.08 -7.85
C PRO A 551 2.23 -1.51 -8.37
N ASN A 552 2.18 -2.73 -8.92
CA ASN A 552 0.93 -3.39 -9.23
C ASN A 552 0.32 -4.09 -8.00
N GLN A 553 -0.73 -4.89 -8.19
CA GLN A 553 -1.39 -5.63 -7.11
C GLN A 553 -0.87 -7.07 -6.96
N ALA A 554 0.21 -7.46 -7.62
CA ALA A 554 0.84 -8.76 -7.38
C ALA A 554 1.35 -8.82 -5.92
N GLU A 555 1.54 -10.02 -5.39
CA GLU A 555 1.92 -10.26 -3.98
C GLU A 555 3.13 -9.44 -3.51
N THR A 556 4.12 -9.25 -4.39
CA THR A 556 5.34 -8.47 -4.10
C THR A 556 5.24 -6.98 -4.46
N GLY A 557 4.16 -6.57 -5.13
CA GLY A 557 3.97 -5.21 -5.66
C GLY A 557 5.01 -4.87 -6.74
N ILE A 558 5.04 -5.65 -7.82
CA ILE A 558 6.01 -5.49 -8.91
C ILE A 558 5.88 -4.10 -9.51
N PHE A 559 7.00 -3.39 -9.65
CA PHE A 559 7.00 -2.08 -10.27
C PHE A 559 6.82 -2.20 -11.79
N LYS A 560 5.90 -1.41 -12.33
CA LYS A 560 5.59 -1.33 -13.75
C LYS A 560 5.53 0.13 -14.17
N LYS A 561 5.64 0.36 -15.48
CA LYS A 561 5.30 1.65 -16.11
C LYS A 561 3.79 1.89 -16.00
N LEU A 562 3.35 3.13 -16.09
CA LEU A 562 1.94 3.49 -15.96
C LEU A 562 1.08 3.01 -17.13
N GLU A 563 1.56 3.15 -18.38
CA GLU A 563 0.83 2.78 -19.60
C GLU A 563 0.12 1.40 -19.55
N PRO A 564 0.79 0.28 -19.21
CA PRO A 564 0.16 -1.04 -19.21
C PRO A 564 -0.79 -1.25 -18.03
N LEU A 565 -0.70 -0.43 -16.98
CA LEU A 565 -1.53 -0.55 -15.79
C LEU A 565 -2.92 0.05 -16.00
N ARG A 566 -3.83 -0.36 -15.11
CA ARG A 566 -5.21 0.10 -15.03
C ARG A 566 -5.56 0.45 -13.58
N PHE A 567 -6.36 1.48 -13.39
CA PHE A 567 -6.85 1.81 -12.06
C PHE A 567 -7.96 0.84 -11.64
N ASP A 568 -7.84 0.27 -10.44
CA ASP A 568 -8.81 -0.67 -9.87
C ASP A 568 -10.02 0.10 -9.34
N VAL A 569 -11.16 0.01 -10.02
CA VAL A 569 -12.43 0.62 -9.58
C VAL A 569 -13.12 -0.30 -8.57
N ASN A 570 -12.42 -0.62 -7.48
CA ASN A 570 -12.88 -1.46 -6.38
C ASN A 570 -13.44 -2.82 -6.82
N ILE A 571 -12.67 -3.55 -7.63
CA ILE A 571 -12.99 -4.93 -8.01
C ILE A 571 -12.80 -5.82 -6.78
N PRO A 572 -13.81 -6.64 -6.40
CA PRO A 572 -13.69 -7.62 -5.33
C PRO A 572 -12.52 -8.60 -5.54
N GLU A 573 -11.79 -8.92 -4.47
CA GLU A 573 -10.67 -9.87 -4.54
C GLU A 573 -11.13 -11.25 -5.00
N GLU A 574 -12.35 -11.64 -4.63
CA GLU A 574 -12.97 -12.92 -4.96
C GLU A 574 -13.13 -13.10 -6.48
N LEU A 575 -13.41 -12.02 -7.21
CA LEU A 575 -13.50 -12.04 -8.68
C LEU A 575 -12.11 -12.09 -9.32
N LYS A 576 -11.10 -11.45 -8.71
CA LYS A 576 -9.71 -11.55 -9.17
C LYS A 576 -9.15 -12.95 -8.95
N ASP A 577 -9.48 -13.60 -7.83
CA ASP A 577 -9.12 -14.98 -7.54
C ASP A 577 -9.76 -15.94 -8.54
N THR A 578 -11.01 -15.69 -8.91
CA THR A 578 -11.70 -16.43 -9.98
C THR A 578 -10.95 -16.29 -11.31
N LEU A 579 -10.55 -15.07 -11.69
CA LEU A 579 -9.76 -14.86 -12.90
C LEU A 579 -8.37 -15.52 -12.82
N ASN A 580 -7.74 -15.56 -11.65
CA ASN A 580 -6.49 -16.31 -11.45
C ASN A 580 -6.68 -17.82 -11.65
N LEU A 581 -7.79 -18.40 -11.16
CA LEU A 581 -8.14 -19.80 -11.44
C LEU A 581 -8.40 -20.07 -12.94
N PHE A 582 -8.79 -19.03 -13.70
CA PHE A 582 -8.88 -19.05 -15.16
C PHE A 582 -7.55 -18.73 -15.87
N GLN A 583 -6.45 -18.59 -15.14
CA GLN A 583 -5.12 -18.20 -15.64
C GLN A 583 -5.13 -16.83 -16.34
N GLN A 584 -5.98 -15.92 -15.85
CA GLN A 584 -6.15 -14.55 -16.36
C GLN A 584 -6.01 -13.53 -15.23
N ASP A 585 -5.05 -13.74 -14.32
CA ASP A 585 -4.85 -12.84 -13.17
C ASP A 585 -4.67 -11.39 -13.62
N LYS A 586 -5.51 -10.50 -13.08
CA LYS A 586 -5.49 -9.08 -13.39
C LYS A 586 -4.62 -8.28 -12.44
N ARG A 587 -4.16 -8.87 -11.33
CA ARG A 587 -3.32 -8.16 -10.35
C ARG A 587 -2.02 -7.64 -10.95
N ASP A 588 -1.47 -8.31 -11.97
CA ASP A 588 -0.26 -7.85 -12.67
C ASP A 588 -0.46 -6.52 -13.41
N VAL A 589 -1.70 -6.23 -13.85
CA VAL A 589 -2.06 -5.04 -14.63
C VAL A 589 -2.86 -4.00 -13.84
N LEU A 590 -3.15 -4.23 -12.56
CA LEU A 590 -3.85 -3.29 -11.71
C LEU A 590 -2.87 -2.50 -10.85
N ILE A 591 -3.08 -1.18 -10.75
CA ILE A 591 -2.33 -0.30 -9.85
C ILE A 591 -2.60 -0.70 -8.39
N HIS A 592 -1.57 -0.68 -7.54
CA HIS A 592 -1.71 -0.95 -6.12
C HIS A 592 -2.80 -0.08 -5.47
N LYS A 593 -3.69 -0.71 -4.67
CA LYS A 593 -4.94 -0.10 -4.17
C LYS A 593 -4.76 1.19 -3.38
N SER A 594 -3.61 1.37 -2.72
CA SER A 594 -3.32 2.55 -1.91
C SER A 594 -2.98 3.80 -2.74
N LEU A 595 -2.86 3.69 -4.06
CA LEU A 595 -2.40 4.77 -4.94
C LEU A 595 -3.56 5.46 -5.67
N ALA A 596 -4.47 6.06 -4.89
CA ALA A 596 -5.62 6.82 -5.40
C ALA A 596 -5.23 8.04 -6.26
N ILE A 597 -3.96 8.47 -6.24
CA ILE A 597 -3.43 9.56 -7.08
C ILE A 597 -3.59 9.27 -8.59
N PHE A 598 -3.72 8.00 -8.98
CA PHE A 598 -3.93 7.56 -10.37
C PHE A 598 -5.39 7.24 -10.72
N LYS A 599 -6.38 7.70 -9.92
CA LYS A 599 -7.80 7.36 -10.10
C LYS A 599 -8.38 7.64 -11.50
N GLU A 600 -7.84 8.63 -12.21
CA GLU A 600 -8.29 9.01 -13.55
C GLU A 600 -7.60 8.18 -14.66
N HIS A 601 -6.65 7.31 -14.32
CA HIS A 601 -5.87 6.55 -15.31
C HIS A 601 -6.53 5.22 -15.67
N LYS A 602 -7.01 5.11 -16.92
CA LYS A 602 -7.49 3.89 -17.58
C LYS A 602 -8.20 2.92 -16.58
N PRO A 603 -9.42 3.23 -16.14
CA PRO A 603 -10.12 2.40 -15.17
C PRO A 603 -10.35 0.97 -15.69
N LEU A 604 -10.31 0.00 -14.79
CA LEU A 604 -10.81 -1.35 -15.01
C LEU A 604 -11.86 -1.62 -13.93
N SER A 605 -13.07 -1.90 -14.39
CA SER A 605 -14.27 -1.99 -13.57
C SER A 605 -14.71 -3.44 -13.36
N VAL A 606 -15.72 -3.63 -12.50
CA VAL A 606 -16.37 -4.93 -12.35
C VAL A 606 -17.11 -5.35 -13.62
N GLU A 607 -17.59 -4.41 -14.44
CA GLU A 607 -18.16 -4.70 -15.77
C GLU A 607 -17.12 -5.35 -16.71
N ASP A 608 -15.89 -4.84 -16.74
CA ASP A 608 -14.79 -5.39 -17.56
C ASP A 608 -14.38 -6.79 -17.11
N VAL A 609 -14.32 -7.00 -15.79
CA VAL A 609 -14.06 -8.30 -15.16
C VAL A 609 -15.19 -9.28 -15.45
N SER A 610 -16.44 -8.83 -15.31
CA SER A 610 -17.65 -9.57 -15.64
C SER A 610 -17.62 -10.02 -17.11
N TYR A 611 -17.32 -9.12 -18.04
CA TYR A 611 -17.17 -9.45 -19.46
C TYR A 611 -16.06 -10.50 -19.68
N SER A 612 -14.90 -10.34 -19.03
CA SER A 612 -13.78 -11.28 -19.16
C SER A 612 -14.14 -12.69 -18.67
N ILE A 613 -14.77 -12.78 -17.49
CA ILE A 613 -15.25 -14.04 -16.92
C ILE A 613 -16.31 -14.67 -17.83
N ASN A 614 -17.33 -13.91 -18.23
CA ASN A 614 -18.42 -14.41 -19.07
C ASN A 614 -17.91 -14.88 -20.44
N LYS A 615 -17.00 -14.13 -21.07
CA LYS A 615 -16.32 -14.52 -22.32
C LYS A 615 -15.54 -15.82 -22.15
N HIS A 616 -14.88 -16.02 -21.01
CA HIS A 616 -14.15 -17.24 -20.70
C HIS A 616 -15.09 -18.44 -20.51
N ILE A 617 -16.25 -18.25 -19.88
CA ILE A 617 -17.27 -19.30 -19.65
C ILE A 617 -17.89 -19.78 -20.96
N VAL A 618 -18.23 -18.87 -21.89
CA VAL A 618 -18.93 -19.23 -23.14
C VAL A 618 -17.99 -19.71 -24.27
N ASN A 619 -16.68 -19.70 -24.06
CA ASN A 619 -15.71 -20.12 -25.06
C ASN A 619 -15.82 -21.64 -25.32
N LYS A 620 -16.19 -22.02 -26.55
CA LYS A 620 -16.42 -23.42 -26.94
C LYS A 620 -15.14 -24.26 -27.06
N GLU A 621 -13.97 -23.63 -27.23
CA GLU A 621 -12.68 -24.33 -27.38
C GLU A 621 -12.02 -24.63 -26.03
N LYS A 622 -12.63 -24.18 -24.93
CA LYS A 622 -12.06 -24.25 -23.59
C LYS A 622 -12.22 -25.66 -22.98
N ILE A 623 -11.14 -26.16 -22.38
CA ILE A 623 -11.16 -27.39 -21.58
C ILE A 623 -11.58 -27.07 -20.14
N GLU A 624 -12.58 -27.79 -19.62
CA GLU A 624 -13.02 -27.68 -18.22
C GLU A 624 -12.07 -28.42 -17.28
N THR A 625 -10.99 -27.75 -16.90
CA THR A 625 -10.05 -28.23 -15.87
C THR A 625 -10.67 -28.24 -14.47
N GLU A 626 -10.01 -28.88 -13.52
CA GLU A 626 -10.41 -28.86 -12.11
C GLU A 626 -10.46 -27.43 -11.54
N SER A 627 -9.43 -26.61 -11.82
CA SER A 627 -9.41 -25.19 -11.43
C SER A 627 -10.57 -24.40 -12.01
N TYR A 628 -10.99 -24.70 -13.25
CA TYR A 628 -12.16 -24.07 -13.85
C TYR A 628 -13.43 -24.42 -13.08
N ARG A 629 -13.67 -25.70 -12.80
CA ARG A 629 -14.84 -26.15 -12.04
C ARG A 629 -14.86 -25.51 -10.65
N LYS A 630 -13.71 -25.48 -9.97
CA LYS A 630 -13.56 -24.79 -8.68
C LYS A 630 -13.99 -23.32 -8.76
N ALA A 631 -13.53 -22.59 -9.79
CA ALA A 631 -13.95 -21.20 -9.99
C ALA A 631 -15.46 -21.05 -10.26
N MET A 632 -16.07 -21.97 -11.03
CA MET A 632 -17.51 -21.92 -11.29
C MET A 632 -18.35 -22.13 -10.03
N PHE A 633 -17.97 -23.09 -9.17
CA PHE A 633 -18.64 -23.33 -7.90
C PHE A 633 -18.39 -22.20 -6.89
N LEU A 634 -17.21 -21.59 -6.89
CA LEU A 634 -16.96 -20.35 -6.12
C LEU A 634 -17.88 -19.22 -6.58
N LEU A 635 -17.95 -18.94 -7.88
CA LEU A 635 -18.86 -17.94 -8.44
C LEU A 635 -20.33 -18.22 -8.10
N CYS A 636 -20.74 -19.50 -8.03
CA CYS A 636 -22.07 -19.92 -7.62
C CYS A 636 -22.41 -19.46 -6.18
N SER A 637 -21.41 -19.47 -5.28
CA SER A 637 -21.54 -19.04 -3.88
C SER A 637 -21.46 -17.52 -3.66
N TYR A 638 -21.09 -16.74 -4.67
CA TYR A 638 -20.97 -15.28 -4.57
C TYR A 638 -22.24 -14.58 -4.99
N PHE A 639 -22.65 -13.51 -4.31
CA PHE A 639 -23.91 -12.80 -4.54
C PHE A 639 -23.71 -11.28 -4.61
N THR A 640 -24.51 -10.59 -5.43
CA THR A 640 -24.64 -9.13 -5.34
C THR A 640 -25.54 -8.72 -4.17
N SER A 641 -26.60 -9.49 -3.94
CA SER A 641 -27.55 -9.35 -2.83
C SER A 641 -28.15 -10.71 -2.50
N GLU A 642 -28.34 -11.00 -1.21
CA GLU A 642 -28.98 -12.24 -0.75
C GLU A 642 -30.47 -12.32 -1.10
N SER A 643 -31.08 -11.21 -1.54
CA SER A 643 -32.48 -11.15 -1.93
C SER A 643 -32.80 -11.85 -3.27
N SER A 644 -31.79 -12.34 -4.00
CA SER A 644 -32.01 -13.02 -5.28
C SER A 644 -32.55 -14.44 -5.10
N GLU A 645 -33.88 -14.59 -5.16
CA GLU A 645 -34.56 -15.89 -5.08
C GLU A 645 -34.01 -16.90 -6.11
N LYS A 646 -33.88 -16.48 -7.38
CA LYS A 646 -33.35 -17.32 -8.47
C LYS A 646 -31.97 -17.88 -8.13
N ARG A 647 -31.04 -17.02 -7.71
CA ARG A 647 -29.67 -17.46 -7.41
C ARG A 647 -29.58 -18.28 -6.13
N ASN A 648 -30.39 -17.97 -5.12
CA ASN A 648 -30.49 -18.78 -3.92
C ASN A 648 -30.88 -20.21 -4.26
N LYS A 649 -31.90 -20.39 -5.12
CA LYS A 649 -32.33 -21.70 -5.59
C LYS A 649 -31.23 -22.45 -6.35
N ILE A 650 -30.53 -21.77 -7.27
CA ILE A 650 -29.42 -22.38 -8.03
C ILE A 650 -28.28 -22.82 -7.09
N TYR A 651 -27.94 -21.99 -6.10
CA TYR A 651 -26.94 -22.32 -5.10
C TYR A 651 -27.37 -23.51 -4.23
N GLU A 652 -28.63 -23.53 -3.76
CA GLU A 652 -29.20 -24.66 -3.01
C GLU A 652 -29.07 -25.96 -3.82
N PHE A 653 -29.49 -25.96 -5.09
CA PHE A 653 -29.34 -27.13 -5.96
C PHE A 653 -27.87 -27.53 -6.17
N ALA A 654 -26.95 -26.57 -6.31
CA ALA A 654 -25.53 -26.86 -6.46
C ALA A 654 -24.91 -27.43 -5.17
N LEU A 655 -25.34 -26.95 -4.01
CA LEU A 655 -24.87 -27.41 -2.71
C LEU A 655 -25.39 -28.83 -2.42
N ASP A 656 -26.67 -29.09 -2.68
CA ASP A 656 -27.26 -30.42 -2.51
C ASP A 656 -26.63 -31.45 -3.46
N PHE A 657 -26.35 -31.05 -4.70
CA PHE A 657 -25.97 -31.97 -5.77
C PHE A 657 -24.46 -32.13 -5.96
N PHE A 658 -23.68 -31.11 -5.59
CA PHE A 658 -22.21 -31.10 -5.61
C PHE A 658 -21.61 -30.57 -4.29
N PRO A 659 -21.93 -31.19 -3.13
CA PRO A 659 -21.54 -30.68 -1.82
C PRO A 659 -20.01 -30.58 -1.63
N GLU A 660 -19.24 -31.50 -2.22
CA GLU A 660 -17.78 -31.49 -2.14
C GLU A 660 -17.12 -30.34 -2.94
N ASN A 661 -17.83 -29.76 -3.91
CA ASN A 661 -17.30 -28.70 -4.77
C ASN A 661 -17.88 -27.33 -4.46
N THR A 662 -19.12 -27.27 -3.98
CA THR A 662 -19.84 -26.03 -3.70
C THR A 662 -19.49 -25.53 -2.29
N PRO A 663 -18.95 -24.30 -2.13
CA PRO A 663 -18.70 -23.72 -0.81
C PRO A 663 -19.97 -23.67 0.05
N SER A 664 -19.87 -24.07 1.31
CA SER A 664 -21.00 -24.10 2.26
C SER A 664 -21.44 -22.71 2.74
N GLU A 665 -20.60 -21.69 2.57
CA GLU A 665 -20.91 -20.31 2.93
C GLU A 665 -21.20 -19.46 1.70
N LYS A 666 -22.31 -18.73 1.73
CA LYS A 666 -22.62 -17.68 0.76
C LYS A 666 -21.81 -16.43 1.08
N LYS A 667 -21.37 -15.70 0.06
CA LYS A 667 -20.65 -14.44 0.24
C LYS A 667 -21.24 -13.32 -0.61
N THR A 668 -21.70 -12.26 0.04
CA THR A 668 -22.16 -11.05 -0.66
C THR A 668 -20.98 -10.15 -0.98
N LEU A 669 -20.78 -9.84 -2.26
CA LEU A 669 -19.68 -9.04 -2.78
C LEU A 669 -20.12 -7.60 -3.02
N GLN A 670 -19.35 -6.65 -2.50
CA GLN A 670 -19.57 -5.23 -2.77
C GLN A 670 -19.25 -4.87 -4.22
N ASN A 671 -19.84 -3.78 -4.74
CA ASN A 671 -19.56 -3.25 -6.08
C ASN A 671 -19.79 -4.24 -7.25
N THR A 672 -20.78 -5.13 -7.14
CA THR A 672 -21.09 -6.14 -8.17
C THR A 672 -22.44 -5.93 -8.85
N SER A 673 -22.98 -4.71 -8.86
CA SER A 673 -24.23 -4.38 -9.56
C SER A 673 -24.15 -4.65 -11.06
N ASP A 674 -22.98 -4.42 -11.65
CA ASP A 674 -22.74 -4.57 -13.10
C ASP A 674 -22.18 -5.96 -13.46
N PHE A 675 -22.16 -6.90 -12.50
CA PHE A 675 -21.72 -8.26 -12.75
C PHE A 675 -22.88 -9.11 -13.30
N SER A 676 -22.68 -9.77 -14.44
CA SER A 676 -23.66 -10.69 -15.02
C SER A 676 -23.41 -12.11 -14.53
N TRP A 677 -24.37 -12.64 -13.77
CA TRP A 677 -24.33 -13.99 -13.21
C TRP A 677 -24.91 -15.07 -14.15
N ASP A 678 -25.49 -14.67 -15.27
CA ASP A 678 -26.34 -15.56 -16.09
C ASP A 678 -25.57 -16.74 -16.67
N ASN A 679 -24.34 -16.55 -17.18
CA ASN A 679 -23.57 -17.66 -17.73
C ASN A 679 -23.09 -18.62 -16.64
N VAL A 680 -22.78 -18.12 -15.44
CA VAL A 680 -22.44 -18.97 -14.28
C VAL A 680 -23.65 -19.80 -13.89
N ASN A 681 -24.80 -19.15 -13.71
CA ASN A 681 -26.07 -19.79 -13.38
C ASN A 681 -26.42 -20.88 -14.40
N LYS A 682 -26.34 -20.55 -15.70
CA LYS A 682 -26.60 -21.48 -16.81
C LYS A 682 -25.62 -22.65 -16.82
N TRP A 683 -24.34 -22.40 -16.53
CA TRP A 683 -23.33 -23.46 -16.45
C TRP A 683 -23.62 -24.43 -15.30
N ILE A 684 -23.98 -23.92 -14.11
CA ILE A 684 -24.33 -24.75 -12.95
C ILE A 684 -25.53 -25.65 -13.26
N ILE A 685 -26.61 -25.07 -13.79
CA ILE A 685 -27.80 -25.85 -14.17
C ILE A 685 -27.46 -26.90 -15.23
N LYS A 686 -26.68 -26.54 -16.25
CA LYS A 686 -26.24 -27.49 -17.28
C LYS A 686 -25.38 -28.62 -16.70
N SER A 687 -24.52 -28.33 -15.73
CA SER A 687 -23.67 -29.32 -15.05
C SER A 687 -24.52 -30.32 -14.25
N ILE A 688 -25.53 -29.84 -13.51
CA ILE A 688 -26.48 -30.70 -12.80
C ILE A 688 -27.24 -31.57 -13.81
N ILE A 689 -27.85 -30.98 -14.84
CA ILE A 689 -28.57 -31.70 -15.90
C ILE A 689 -27.70 -32.79 -16.53
N THR A 690 -26.46 -32.44 -16.93
CA THR A 690 -25.54 -33.36 -17.59
C THR A 690 -25.20 -34.56 -16.69
N LYS A 691 -25.09 -34.34 -15.37
CA LYS A 691 -24.82 -35.40 -14.42
C LYS A 691 -26.06 -36.26 -14.15
N ILE A 692 -27.27 -35.66 -14.02
CA ILE A 692 -28.53 -36.40 -13.92
C ILE A 692 -28.74 -37.30 -15.13
N GLN A 693 -28.52 -36.79 -16.35
CA GLN A 693 -28.63 -37.57 -17.58
C GLN A 693 -27.74 -38.83 -17.58
N LYS A 694 -26.55 -38.74 -16.98
CA LYS A 694 -25.62 -39.88 -16.86
C LYS A 694 -26.04 -40.90 -15.80
N LEU A 695 -26.92 -40.52 -14.87
CA LEU A 695 -27.45 -41.42 -13.84
C LEU A 695 -28.61 -42.27 -14.39
N GLU A 696 -29.24 -41.87 -15.49
CA GLU A 696 -30.24 -42.63 -16.26
C GLU A 696 -31.58 -42.95 -15.55
N SER A 697 -31.62 -43.05 -14.22
CA SER A 697 -32.83 -43.36 -13.44
C SER A 697 -32.87 -42.69 -12.06
N ILE A 698 -34.05 -42.59 -11.45
CA ILE A 698 -34.23 -42.07 -10.08
C ILE A 698 -33.45 -42.91 -9.07
N LYS A 699 -33.37 -44.23 -9.25
CA LYS A 699 -32.62 -45.12 -8.34
C LYS A 699 -31.13 -44.75 -8.27
N ASN A 700 -30.52 -44.44 -9.41
CA ASN A 700 -29.12 -44.02 -9.46
C ASN A 700 -28.96 -42.58 -8.95
N LEU A 701 -29.96 -41.72 -9.15
CA LEU A 701 -30.01 -40.39 -8.54
C LEU A 701 -30.10 -40.47 -7.00
N GLN A 702 -30.90 -41.38 -6.47
CA GLN A 702 -31.02 -41.63 -5.03
C GLN A 702 -29.66 -42.03 -4.43
N ALA A 703 -28.91 -42.91 -5.12
CA ALA A 703 -27.59 -43.34 -4.69
C ALA A 703 -26.50 -42.23 -4.79
N HIS A 704 -26.76 -41.16 -5.55
CA HIS A 704 -25.87 -40.00 -5.63
C HIS A 704 -26.00 -39.08 -4.40
N PHE A 705 -27.18 -39.02 -3.77
CA PHE A 705 -27.39 -38.24 -2.55
C PHE A 705 -27.00 -39.01 -1.28
N GLU A 706 -26.38 -38.34 -0.32
CA GLU A 706 -25.97 -38.95 0.96
C GLU A 706 -27.14 -39.53 1.75
N HIS A 707 -28.32 -38.89 1.69
CA HIS A 707 -29.50 -39.32 2.44
C HIS A 707 -30.13 -40.62 1.89
N ASN A 708 -29.80 -41.02 0.66
CA ASN A 708 -30.26 -42.24 -0.02
C ASN A 708 -31.77 -42.56 0.20
N ASN A 709 -32.64 -41.56 0.11
CA ASN A 709 -34.06 -41.66 0.42
C ASN A 709 -34.87 -41.35 -0.83
N PHE A 710 -35.69 -42.31 -1.26
CA PHE A 710 -36.39 -42.25 -2.54
C PHE A 710 -37.38 -41.08 -2.63
N ASP A 711 -38.24 -40.88 -1.63
CA ASP A 711 -39.24 -39.80 -1.64
C ASP A 711 -38.58 -38.42 -1.65
N LYS A 712 -37.53 -38.23 -0.85
CA LYS A 712 -36.73 -36.99 -0.86
C LYS A 712 -36.09 -36.74 -2.22
N THR A 713 -35.60 -37.80 -2.88
CA THR A 713 -35.03 -37.70 -4.23
C THR A 713 -36.10 -37.30 -5.26
N VAL A 714 -37.30 -37.87 -5.17
CA VAL A 714 -38.43 -37.50 -6.05
C VAL A 714 -38.85 -36.05 -5.84
N ILE A 715 -38.97 -35.59 -4.59
CA ILE A 715 -39.29 -34.19 -4.26
C ILE A 715 -38.21 -33.24 -4.79
N TRP A 716 -36.92 -33.61 -4.65
CA TRP A 716 -35.82 -32.79 -5.12
C TRP A 716 -35.81 -32.65 -6.65
N ILE A 717 -35.96 -33.78 -7.38
CA ILE A 717 -35.97 -33.74 -8.85
C ILE A 717 -37.21 -33.02 -9.38
N ASP A 718 -38.37 -33.15 -8.71
CA ASP A 718 -39.56 -32.35 -9.03
C ASP A 718 -39.30 -30.85 -8.85
N SER A 719 -38.74 -30.46 -7.69
CA SER A 719 -38.40 -29.06 -7.42
C SER A 719 -37.39 -28.51 -8.43
N PHE A 720 -36.42 -29.32 -8.86
CA PHE A 720 -35.41 -28.92 -9.85
C PHE A 720 -36.01 -28.78 -11.26
N ILE A 721 -36.79 -29.76 -11.71
CA ILE A 721 -37.49 -29.72 -13.00
C ILE A 721 -38.46 -28.53 -13.03
N SER A 722 -39.25 -28.36 -11.99
CA SER A 722 -40.18 -27.24 -11.84
C SER A 722 -39.47 -25.89 -11.85
N PHE A 723 -38.30 -25.78 -11.19
CA PHE A 723 -37.49 -24.56 -11.23
C PHE A 723 -37.00 -24.26 -12.66
N ILE A 724 -36.51 -25.26 -13.39
CA ILE A 724 -36.02 -25.07 -14.77
C ILE A 724 -37.18 -24.72 -15.71
N ALA A 725 -38.32 -25.42 -15.60
CA ALA A 725 -39.49 -25.22 -16.43
C ALA A 725 -40.09 -23.80 -16.30
N ASN A 726 -40.03 -23.23 -15.09
CA ASN A 726 -40.58 -21.91 -14.75
C ASN A 726 -39.54 -20.78 -14.76
N SER A 727 -38.35 -21.00 -15.34
CA SER A 727 -37.29 -20.00 -15.44
C SER A 727 -36.80 -19.85 -16.88
N ASP A 728 -35.86 -18.93 -17.10
CA ASP A 728 -35.13 -18.73 -18.37
C ASP A 728 -34.25 -19.92 -18.78
N PHE A 729 -34.25 -21.01 -18.01
CA PHE A 729 -33.57 -22.26 -18.34
C PHE A 729 -34.46 -23.28 -19.06
N LYS A 730 -35.73 -22.95 -19.37
CA LYS A 730 -36.68 -23.87 -20.04
C LYS A 730 -36.10 -24.56 -21.28
N ASP A 731 -35.37 -23.83 -22.13
CA ASP A 731 -34.72 -24.40 -23.33
C ASP A 731 -33.70 -25.52 -23.02
N LEU A 732 -33.14 -25.54 -21.81
CA LEU A 732 -32.24 -26.62 -21.36
C LEU A 732 -33.04 -27.88 -20.98
N LEU A 733 -34.24 -27.72 -20.43
CA LEU A 733 -35.13 -28.84 -20.10
C LEU A 733 -35.53 -29.60 -21.37
N GLU A 734 -35.93 -28.87 -22.42
CA GLU A 734 -36.34 -29.43 -23.72
C GLU A 734 -35.24 -30.25 -24.41
N LYS A 735 -33.97 -29.99 -24.07
CA LYS A 735 -32.80 -30.68 -24.66
C LYS A 735 -32.24 -31.77 -23.74
N SER A 736 -32.88 -32.01 -22.61
CA SER A 736 -32.35 -32.86 -21.55
C SER A 736 -33.15 -34.15 -21.39
N LYS A 737 -32.48 -35.21 -20.96
CA LYS A 737 -33.08 -36.51 -20.60
C LYS A 737 -33.12 -36.64 -19.08
N ILE A 738 -34.01 -35.89 -18.43
CA ILE A 738 -34.10 -35.81 -16.96
C ILE A 738 -35.53 -35.97 -16.40
N ILE A 739 -36.55 -36.07 -17.26
CA ILE A 739 -37.95 -36.17 -16.81
C ILE A 739 -38.25 -37.65 -16.56
N PRO A 740 -38.54 -38.09 -15.32
CA PRO A 740 -38.73 -39.51 -15.06
C PRO A 740 -40.11 -39.99 -15.54
N ASN A 741 -40.15 -41.14 -16.20
CA ASN A 741 -41.39 -41.88 -16.46
C ASN A 741 -41.81 -42.74 -15.25
N GLN A 742 -42.94 -43.44 -15.35
CA GLN A 742 -43.43 -44.30 -14.25
C GLN A 742 -42.56 -45.55 -14.00
N TYR A 743 -41.53 -45.83 -14.82
CA TYR A 743 -40.46 -46.80 -14.53
C TYR A 743 -39.26 -46.20 -13.82
N ASP A 744 -39.31 -44.92 -13.44
CA ASP A 744 -38.18 -44.19 -12.85
C ASP A 744 -37.01 -43.95 -13.80
N GLU A 745 -37.19 -44.16 -15.10
CA GLU A 745 -36.19 -43.89 -16.11
C GLU A 745 -36.28 -42.44 -16.55
N PHE A 746 -35.15 -41.75 -16.61
CA PHE A 746 -35.14 -40.38 -17.12
C PHE A 746 -35.34 -40.39 -18.63
N CYS A 747 -36.26 -39.55 -19.10
CA CYS A 747 -36.66 -39.43 -20.49
C CYS A 747 -36.46 -37.96 -20.95
N SER A 748 -36.37 -37.78 -22.27
CA SER A 748 -36.37 -36.44 -22.88
C SER A 748 -37.78 -36.04 -23.28
N THR A 749 -38.00 -34.75 -23.55
CA THR A 749 -39.27 -34.26 -24.10
C THR A 749 -39.54 -34.75 -25.53
N GLU A 750 -38.56 -35.34 -26.21
CA GLU A 750 -38.74 -36.03 -27.51
C GLU A 750 -39.31 -37.45 -27.33
N HIS A 751 -39.16 -38.05 -26.14
CA HIS A 751 -39.91 -39.26 -25.79
C HIS A 751 -41.39 -38.89 -25.71
N PRO A 752 -42.32 -39.68 -26.26
CA PRO A 752 -43.75 -39.44 -26.10
C PRO A 752 -44.14 -39.58 -24.62
N LEU A 753 -43.98 -38.50 -23.85
CA LEU A 753 -44.36 -38.40 -22.44
C LEU A 753 -45.69 -37.67 -22.33
N PHE A 754 -46.58 -38.20 -21.51
CA PHE A 754 -47.92 -37.67 -21.29
C PHE A 754 -48.19 -37.48 -19.80
N ASN A 755 -49.02 -36.50 -19.47
CA ASN A 755 -49.48 -36.28 -18.10
C ASN A 755 -50.54 -37.33 -17.72
N ASP A 756 -50.34 -38.03 -16.60
CA ASP A 756 -51.34 -38.91 -15.99
C ASP A 756 -52.26 -38.06 -15.08
N ILE A 757 -53.32 -37.50 -15.65
CA ILE A 757 -54.18 -36.53 -14.93
C ILE A 757 -55.25 -37.19 -14.04
N ASP A 758 -55.57 -38.45 -14.32
CA ASP A 758 -56.59 -39.21 -13.58
C ASP A 758 -55.98 -40.17 -12.55
N TYR A 759 -54.66 -40.13 -12.34
CA TYR A 759 -53.93 -41.11 -11.53
C TYR A 759 -54.29 -42.53 -11.93
N ILE A 760 -54.12 -42.85 -13.21
CA ILE A 760 -54.57 -44.10 -13.81
C ILE A 760 -54.02 -45.26 -12.95
N PRO A 761 -54.87 -46.19 -12.50
CA PRO A 761 -54.39 -47.30 -11.68
C PRO A 761 -53.36 -48.15 -12.43
N LYS A 762 -52.23 -48.45 -11.77
CA LYS A 762 -51.20 -49.35 -12.30
C LYS A 762 -51.79 -50.65 -12.86
N LYS A 763 -52.80 -51.20 -12.19
CA LYS A 763 -53.47 -52.43 -12.59
C LYS A 763 -54.06 -52.35 -14.01
N LEU A 764 -54.62 -51.20 -14.42
CA LEU A 764 -55.13 -51.01 -15.79
C LEU A 764 -53.99 -50.90 -16.81
N LYS A 765 -52.89 -50.24 -16.45
CA LYS A 765 -51.67 -50.16 -17.29
C LYS A 765 -51.08 -51.55 -17.53
N ASP A 766 -51.00 -52.38 -16.49
CA ASP A 766 -50.54 -53.76 -16.56
C ASP A 766 -51.48 -54.61 -17.44
N ILE A 767 -52.81 -54.48 -17.26
CA ILE A 767 -53.82 -55.17 -18.09
C ILE A 767 -53.66 -54.79 -19.57
N LEU A 768 -53.52 -53.50 -19.89
CA LEU A 768 -53.31 -53.03 -21.26
C LEU A 768 -52.02 -53.59 -21.86
N TYR A 769 -50.92 -53.55 -21.09
CA TYR A 769 -49.63 -54.07 -21.52
C TYR A 769 -49.72 -55.56 -21.88
N ASP A 770 -50.40 -56.36 -21.05
CA ASP A 770 -50.59 -57.79 -21.31
C ASP A 770 -51.54 -58.06 -22.49
N LEU A 771 -52.68 -57.36 -22.57
CA LEU A 771 -53.67 -57.52 -23.66
C LEU A 771 -53.13 -57.14 -25.04
N SER A 772 -52.27 -56.11 -25.09
CA SER A 772 -51.60 -55.67 -26.32
C SER A 772 -50.43 -56.58 -26.73
N ASN A 773 -50.15 -57.63 -25.96
CA ASN A 773 -48.96 -58.47 -26.08
C ASN A 773 -47.67 -57.63 -26.01
N LYS A 774 -47.59 -56.79 -24.98
CA LYS A 774 -46.45 -55.92 -24.63
C LYS A 774 -46.17 -54.79 -25.62
N LYS A 775 -47.16 -54.39 -26.42
CA LYS A 775 -47.01 -53.30 -27.40
C LYS A 775 -47.37 -51.94 -26.83
N GLU A 776 -48.37 -51.88 -25.94
CA GLU A 776 -48.86 -50.65 -25.33
C GLU A 776 -48.36 -50.54 -23.90
N ASP A 777 -47.21 -49.90 -23.70
CA ASP A 777 -46.60 -49.70 -22.38
C ASP A 777 -46.84 -48.29 -21.86
N TRP A 778 -47.95 -48.10 -21.15
CA TRP A 778 -48.32 -46.81 -20.60
C TRP A 778 -47.39 -46.34 -19.48
N GLN A 779 -46.72 -47.24 -18.75
CA GLN A 779 -45.75 -46.86 -17.71
C GLN A 779 -44.49 -46.24 -18.31
N SER A 780 -44.10 -46.63 -19.53
CA SER A 780 -42.95 -46.05 -20.24
C SER A 780 -43.20 -44.64 -20.80
N ILE A 781 -44.46 -44.28 -21.05
CA ILE A 781 -44.86 -43.02 -21.72
C ILE A 781 -45.60 -42.04 -20.80
N LEU A 782 -45.91 -42.41 -19.57
CA LEU A 782 -46.51 -41.50 -18.59
C LEU A 782 -45.43 -40.90 -17.69
N ILE A 783 -45.55 -39.60 -17.41
CA ILE A 783 -44.71 -38.94 -16.41
C ILE A 783 -44.94 -39.60 -15.05
N ARG A 784 -43.86 -39.77 -14.28
CA ARG A 784 -43.93 -40.32 -12.93
C ARG A 784 -44.87 -39.52 -12.03
N ASP A 785 -45.68 -40.24 -11.25
CA ASP A 785 -46.51 -39.66 -10.20
C ASP A 785 -45.63 -38.89 -9.18
N GLY A 786 -46.02 -37.65 -8.87
CA GLY A 786 -45.25 -36.75 -8.00
C GLY A 786 -44.32 -35.78 -8.72
N ILE A 787 -44.27 -35.78 -10.06
CA ILE A 787 -43.60 -34.74 -10.85
C ILE A 787 -44.63 -33.73 -11.36
N SER A 788 -44.48 -32.47 -10.93
CA SER A 788 -45.36 -31.33 -11.16
C SER A 788 -45.05 -30.61 -12.49
N LEU A 789 -44.78 -31.37 -13.56
CA LEU A 789 -44.48 -30.83 -14.90
C LEU A 789 -45.67 -31.00 -15.85
N ASP A 790 -46.21 -29.90 -16.37
CA ASP A 790 -47.30 -29.93 -17.35
C ASP A 790 -46.75 -29.89 -18.79
N LEU A 791 -46.99 -30.96 -19.56
CA LEU A 791 -46.62 -31.07 -20.97
C LEU A 791 -47.77 -30.69 -21.93
N ASN A 792 -48.94 -30.28 -21.41
CA ASN A 792 -50.15 -29.98 -22.17
C ASN A 792 -50.63 -31.14 -23.07
N ASN A 793 -50.35 -32.38 -22.69
CA ASN A 793 -50.75 -33.58 -23.44
C ASN A 793 -51.19 -34.70 -22.48
N PRO A 794 -52.41 -34.62 -21.93
CA PRO A 794 -52.88 -35.56 -20.92
C PRO A 794 -53.32 -36.90 -21.53
N LYS A 795 -53.15 -37.97 -20.77
CA LYS A 795 -53.85 -39.24 -20.96
C LYS A 795 -54.81 -39.46 -19.81
N THR A 796 -56.03 -39.87 -20.15
CA THR A 796 -57.12 -40.06 -19.18
C THR A 796 -57.41 -41.53 -18.92
N LEU A 797 -58.12 -41.79 -17.83
CA LEU A 797 -58.72 -43.08 -17.52
C LEU A 797 -59.67 -43.53 -18.64
N LYS A 798 -60.34 -42.60 -19.32
CA LYS A 798 -61.19 -42.92 -20.47
C LYS A 798 -60.39 -43.40 -21.68
N ASP A 799 -59.25 -42.75 -21.94
CA ASP A 799 -58.37 -43.13 -23.06
C ASP A 799 -57.81 -44.55 -22.87
N ILE A 800 -57.31 -44.89 -21.67
CA ILE A 800 -56.79 -46.24 -21.41
C ILE A 800 -57.90 -47.27 -21.45
N SER A 801 -59.07 -46.96 -20.89
CA SER A 801 -60.19 -47.90 -20.80
C SER A 801 -60.75 -48.21 -22.18
N GLY A 802 -60.87 -47.22 -23.06
CA GLY A 802 -61.28 -47.43 -24.45
C GLY A 802 -60.32 -48.32 -25.23
N ILE A 803 -59.01 -48.11 -25.08
CA ILE A 803 -58.00 -48.97 -25.73
C ILE A 803 -58.03 -50.39 -25.17
N ILE A 804 -58.14 -50.55 -23.85
CA ILE A 804 -58.31 -51.86 -23.22
C ILE A 804 -59.57 -52.55 -23.78
N ASP A 805 -60.69 -51.85 -23.87
CA ASP A 805 -61.96 -52.37 -24.36
C ASP A 805 -61.86 -52.86 -25.83
N ASP A 806 -61.14 -52.11 -26.67
CA ASP A 806 -60.81 -52.52 -28.04
C ASP A 806 -59.92 -53.76 -28.08
N TYR A 807 -58.84 -53.82 -27.30
CA TYR A 807 -57.98 -55.01 -27.24
C TYR A 807 -58.70 -56.24 -26.66
N VAL A 808 -59.60 -56.08 -25.69
CA VAL A 808 -60.42 -57.20 -25.18
C VAL A 808 -61.33 -57.72 -26.29
N LYS A 809 -61.96 -56.83 -27.07
CA LYS A 809 -62.80 -57.19 -28.22
C LYS A 809 -62.00 -57.89 -29.32
N GLU A 810 -60.79 -57.43 -29.62
CA GLU A 810 -59.92 -58.04 -30.62
C GLU A 810 -59.45 -59.44 -30.21
N ASN A 811 -59.09 -59.61 -28.93
CA ASN A 811 -58.58 -60.86 -28.38
C ASN A 811 -59.66 -61.87 -27.97
N ARG A 812 -60.94 -61.61 -28.21
CA ARG A 812 -62.09 -62.45 -27.79
C ARG A 812 -62.01 -63.92 -28.26
N GLU A 813 -61.32 -64.20 -29.36
CA GLU A 813 -61.14 -65.54 -29.93
C GLU A 813 -59.80 -66.18 -29.53
N ASN A 814 -58.94 -65.46 -28.80
CA ASN A 814 -57.58 -65.87 -28.46
C ASN A 814 -57.40 -66.18 -26.95
N LEU A 815 -58.47 -66.67 -26.32
CA LEU A 815 -58.53 -66.96 -24.88
C LEU A 815 -57.66 -68.16 -24.45
N GLU A 816 -57.09 -68.89 -25.40
CA GLU A 816 -56.11 -69.96 -25.14
C GLU A 816 -54.75 -69.39 -24.67
N ASN A 817 -54.45 -68.13 -24.97
CA ASN A 817 -53.24 -67.47 -24.48
C ASN A 817 -53.38 -67.14 -22.98
N PRO A 818 -52.53 -67.70 -22.09
CA PRO A 818 -52.65 -67.51 -20.65
C PRO A 818 -52.53 -66.04 -20.21
N THR A 819 -51.68 -65.25 -20.88
CA THR A 819 -51.45 -63.84 -20.57
C THR A 819 -52.70 -63.01 -20.87
N ILE A 820 -53.29 -63.19 -22.05
CA ILE A 820 -54.54 -62.52 -22.46
C ILE A 820 -55.69 -62.95 -21.56
N ARG A 821 -55.83 -64.26 -21.31
CA ARG A 821 -56.86 -64.81 -20.41
C ARG A 821 -56.77 -64.20 -19.00
N ASN A 822 -55.57 -64.16 -18.43
CA ASN A 822 -55.34 -63.59 -17.10
C ASN A 822 -55.56 -62.08 -17.05
N ALA A 823 -55.25 -61.36 -18.14
CA ALA A 823 -55.51 -59.92 -18.25
C ALA A 823 -57.02 -59.62 -18.32
N ILE A 824 -57.80 -60.42 -19.08
CA ILE A 824 -59.27 -60.32 -19.12
C ILE A 824 -59.87 -60.64 -17.75
N LEU A 825 -59.41 -61.71 -17.07
CA LEU A 825 -59.87 -62.04 -15.72
C LEU A 825 -59.49 -60.93 -14.71
N SER A 826 -58.30 -60.35 -14.85
CA SER A 826 -57.87 -59.20 -14.05
C SER A 826 -58.74 -57.97 -14.29
N LEU A 827 -59.19 -57.73 -15.53
CA LEU A 827 -60.13 -56.67 -15.87
C LEU A 827 -61.53 -56.94 -15.28
N VAL A 828 -62.03 -58.17 -15.38
CA VAL A 828 -63.30 -58.59 -14.75
C VAL A 828 -63.27 -58.31 -13.25
N LYS A 829 -62.18 -58.70 -12.59
CA LYS A 829 -61.98 -58.47 -11.16
C LYS A 829 -61.91 -56.98 -10.87
N TRP A 830 -61.02 -56.24 -11.55
CA TRP A 830 -60.83 -54.81 -11.32
C TRP A 830 -62.12 -54.01 -11.50
N VAL A 831 -62.91 -54.30 -12.54
CA VAL A 831 -64.21 -53.64 -12.74
C VAL A 831 -65.21 -54.01 -11.64
N SER A 832 -65.22 -55.26 -11.18
CA SER A 832 -66.15 -55.70 -10.14
C SER A 832 -65.81 -55.06 -8.78
N ASP A 833 -64.52 -54.91 -8.49
CA ASP A 833 -64.00 -54.26 -7.29
C ASP A 833 -64.26 -52.73 -7.30
N ASN A 834 -64.44 -52.12 -8.48
CA ASN A 834 -64.58 -50.66 -8.64
C ASN A 834 -65.94 -50.23 -9.20
N LYS A 835 -66.96 -51.10 -9.14
CA LYS A 835 -68.30 -50.90 -9.74
C LYS A 835 -69.06 -49.66 -9.26
N GLU A 836 -68.71 -49.12 -8.09
CA GLU A 836 -69.37 -47.94 -7.50
C GLU A 836 -68.68 -46.62 -7.90
N SER A 837 -67.45 -46.70 -8.43
CA SER A 837 -66.58 -45.55 -8.71
C SER A 837 -66.77 -44.95 -10.11
N PHE A 838 -67.37 -45.70 -11.04
CA PHE A 838 -67.62 -45.25 -12.42
C PHE A 838 -68.79 -46.02 -13.04
N LYS A 839 -69.36 -45.48 -14.12
CA LYS A 839 -70.31 -46.22 -14.95
C LYS A 839 -69.55 -47.06 -15.97
N MET A 840 -69.79 -48.37 -15.95
CA MET A 840 -69.06 -49.32 -16.79
C MET A 840 -69.23 -49.04 -18.30
N GLU A 841 -70.43 -48.61 -18.72
CA GLU A 841 -70.74 -48.20 -20.09
C GLU A 841 -69.93 -46.99 -20.61
N ASP A 842 -69.46 -46.13 -19.70
CA ASP A 842 -68.72 -44.90 -20.04
C ASP A 842 -67.23 -45.17 -20.31
N LEU A 843 -66.66 -46.22 -19.69
CA LEU A 843 -65.24 -46.57 -19.79
C LEU A 843 -64.98 -47.83 -20.65
N PHE A 844 -65.83 -48.85 -20.55
CA PHE A 844 -65.67 -50.15 -21.23
C PHE A 844 -66.95 -50.57 -21.96
N LYS A 845 -67.32 -49.79 -22.98
CA LYS A 845 -68.60 -49.89 -23.69
C LYS A 845 -68.89 -51.27 -24.28
N TRP A 846 -67.89 -51.93 -24.86
CA TRP A 846 -68.04 -53.25 -25.47
C TRP A 846 -68.01 -54.35 -24.42
N PHE A 847 -67.07 -54.31 -23.50
CA PHE A 847 -66.91 -55.28 -22.43
C PHE A 847 -68.13 -55.30 -21.50
N ASP A 848 -68.78 -54.17 -21.20
CA ASP A 848 -70.02 -54.11 -20.39
C ASP A 848 -71.13 -55.01 -20.96
N GLY A 849 -71.42 -54.90 -22.25
CA GLY A 849 -72.43 -55.73 -22.93
C GLY A 849 -72.02 -57.19 -23.15
N ASN A 850 -70.74 -57.54 -23.03
CA ASN A 850 -70.21 -58.87 -23.35
C ASN A 850 -69.59 -59.60 -22.14
N LYS A 851 -69.50 -58.95 -20.97
CA LYS A 851 -68.81 -59.44 -19.76
C LYS A 851 -69.21 -60.86 -19.39
N ALA A 852 -70.52 -61.13 -19.30
CA ALA A 852 -71.03 -62.44 -18.90
C ALA A 852 -70.62 -63.56 -19.87
N LYS A 853 -70.61 -63.27 -21.18
CA LYS A 853 -70.18 -64.20 -22.22
C LYS A 853 -68.67 -64.47 -22.15
N LEU A 854 -67.86 -63.41 -22.04
CA LEU A 854 -66.40 -63.52 -21.89
C LEU A 854 -66.01 -64.34 -20.66
N VAL A 855 -66.63 -64.08 -19.51
CA VAL A 855 -66.36 -64.83 -18.28
C VAL A 855 -66.65 -66.33 -18.48
N LEU A 856 -67.78 -66.67 -19.12
CA LEU A 856 -68.14 -68.06 -19.41
C LEU A 856 -67.23 -68.74 -20.45
N GLU A 857 -66.65 -67.97 -21.36
CA GLU A 857 -65.70 -68.44 -22.39
C GLU A 857 -64.27 -68.55 -21.86
N THR A 858 -63.92 -67.81 -20.80
CA THR A 858 -62.63 -67.93 -20.10
C THR A 858 -62.52 -69.12 -19.13
N LEU A 859 -63.64 -69.80 -18.83
CA LEU A 859 -63.66 -71.01 -17.99
C LEU A 859 -63.12 -72.21 -18.78
N ASP A 860 -62.06 -72.84 -18.28
CA ASP A 860 -61.42 -74.00 -18.91
C ASP A 860 -62.37 -75.22 -18.92
N ASN A 861 -62.40 -75.96 -20.02
CA ASN A 861 -63.32 -77.09 -20.18
C ASN A 861 -62.79 -78.31 -19.38
N GLY A 862 -63.36 -78.57 -18.21
CA GLY A 862 -63.20 -79.89 -17.58
C GLY A 862 -63.79 -80.08 -16.18
N ASN A 863 -63.71 -79.09 -15.28
CA ASN A 863 -64.21 -79.24 -13.90
C ASN A 863 -65.03 -78.04 -13.40
N ASP A 864 -64.67 -76.80 -13.77
CA ASP A 864 -65.35 -75.62 -13.21
C ASP A 864 -66.76 -75.42 -13.78
N ARG A 865 -66.99 -75.79 -15.05
CA ARG A 865 -68.34 -75.77 -15.66
C ARG A 865 -69.27 -76.79 -15.01
N ASP A 866 -68.77 -77.99 -14.74
CA ASP A 866 -69.56 -79.07 -14.15
C ASP A 866 -69.91 -78.77 -12.69
N ASN A 867 -68.95 -78.24 -11.92
CA ASN A 867 -69.17 -77.78 -10.55
C ASN A 867 -70.22 -76.65 -10.47
N ILE A 868 -70.18 -75.68 -11.39
CA ILE A 868 -71.20 -74.62 -11.48
C ILE A 868 -72.57 -75.21 -11.83
N PHE A 869 -72.62 -76.19 -12.74
CA PHE A 869 -73.86 -76.89 -13.09
C PHE A 869 -74.45 -77.69 -11.92
N GLU A 870 -73.63 -78.41 -11.15
CA GLU A 870 -74.07 -79.15 -9.96
C GLU A 870 -74.60 -78.22 -8.86
N ILE A 871 -73.92 -77.09 -8.62
CA ILE A 871 -74.36 -76.08 -7.66
C ILE A 871 -75.75 -75.53 -8.05
N ILE A 872 -75.97 -75.26 -9.34
CA ILE A 872 -77.27 -74.80 -9.84
C ILE A 872 -78.35 -75.87 -9.67
N GLN A 873 -78.07 -77.14 -10.00
CA GLN A 873 -79.04 -78.23 -9.85
C GLN A 873 -79.39 -78.55 -8.39
N SER A 874 -78.46 -78.34 -7.45
CA SER A 874 -78.67 -78.66 -6.03
C SER A 874 -79.79 -77.84 -5.37
N GLY A 875 -80.21 -76.74 -5.99
CA GLY A 875 -81.15 -75.76 -5.40
C GLY A 875 -80.56 -74.96 -4.23
N LYS A 876 -79.29 -75.16 -3.89
CA LYS A 876 -78.57 -74.52 -2.77
C LYS A 876 -77.68 -73.36 -3.21
N SER A 877 -77.77 -72.95 -4.48
CA SER A 877 -76.93 -71.93 -5.10
C SER A 877 -76.95 -70.60 -4.33
N GLU A 878 -78.11 -70.16 -3.83
CA GLU A 878 -78.25 -68.90 -3.11
C GLU A 878 -77.55 -68.92 -1.73
N ALA A 879 -77.56 -70.08 -1.05
CA ALA A 879 -76.87 -70.27 0.23
C ALA A 879 -75.34 -70.40 0.02
N LEU A 880 -74.92 -71.11 -1.01
CA LEU A 880 -73.50 -71.25 -1.35
C LEU A 880 -72.88 -69.93 -1.83
N VAL A 881 -73.67 -69.08 -2.52
CA VAL A 881 -73.23 -67.71 -2.88
C VAL A 881 -73.08 -66.82 -1.64
N LYS A 882 -73.94 -66.95 -0.63
CA LYS A 882 -73.77 -66.22 0.64
C LYS A 882 -72.51 -66.66 1.38
N LEU A 883 -72.20 -67.96 1.39
CA LEU A 883 -70.97 -68.49 1.96
C LEU A 883 -69.73 -68.03 1.19
N ALA A 884 -69.75 -68.10 -0.15
CA ALA A 884 -68.62 -67.68 -0.99
C ALA A 884 -68.35 -66.17 -0.95
N LYS A 885 -69.35 -65.34 -0.61
CA LYS A 885 -69.21 -63.89 -0.42
C LYS A 885 -68.72 -63.49 0.96
N ASN A 886 -68.68 -64.43 1.92
CA ASN A 886 -68.24 -64.14 3.27
C ASN A 886 -66.72 -64.25 3.35
N GLU A 887 -66.03 -63.12 3.41
CA GLU A 887 -64.55 -63.06 3.39
C GLU A 887 -63.90 -63.77 4.60
N ASN A 888 -64.64 -63.97 5.68
CA ASN A 888 -64.16 -64.66 6.88
C ASN A 888 -64.31 -66.18 6.82
N PHE A 889 -64.94 -66.73 5.77
CA PHE A 889 -65.24 -68.15 5.65
C PHE A 889 -64.34 -68.78 4.58
N THR A 890 -63.20 -69.33 5.00
CA THR A 890 -62.19 -69.85 4.06
C THR A 890 -62.60 -71.19 3.46
N THR A 891 -61.99 -71.56 2.35
CA THR A 891 -62.21 -72.87 1.70
C THR A 891 -61.95 -74.03 2.66
N GLU A 892 -60.93 -73.94 3.53
CA GLU A 892 -60.70 -74.96 4.57
C GLU A 892 -61.82 -75.02 5.62
N MET A 893 -62.42 -73.88 5.98
CA MET A 893 -63.55 -73.83 6.93
C MET A 893 -64.82 -74.42 6.32
N ILE A 894 -65.07 -74.22 5.03
CA ILE A 894 -66.21 -74.86 4.32
C ILE A 894 -66.08 -76.38 4.35
N VAL A 895 -64.86 -76.89 4.20
CA VAL A 895 -64.55 -78.32 4.31
C VAL A 895 -64.74 -78.82 5.75
N GLN A 896 -64.24 -78.08 6.75
CA GLN A 896 -64.43 -78.47 8.15
C GLN A 896 -65.90 -78.48 8.60
N VAL A 897 -66.72 -77.55 8.09
CA VAL A 897 -68.16 -77.53 8.39
C VAL A 897 -68.90 -78.68 7.72
N SER A 898 -68.51 -79.07 6.50
CA SER A 898 -69.12 -80.24 5.86
C SER A 898 -68.75 -81.55 6.58
N GLU A 899 -67.59 -81.61 7.23
CA GLU A 899 -67.08 -82.80 7.95
C GLU A 899 -67.59 -82.94 9.41
N ASN A 900 -68.04 -81.86 10.07
CA ASN A 900 -68.41 -81.86 11.50
C ASN A 900 -69.91 -81.55 11.78
N ILE A 901 -70.80 -81.97 10.89
CA ILE A 901 -72.23 -81.59 10.91
C ILE A 901 -73.00 -82.09 12.16
N GLU A 902 -72.53 -83.14 12.82
CA GLU A 902 -73.20 -83.75 13.98
C GLU A 902 -72.99 -82.95 15.28
N GLU A 903 -71.81 -82.39 15.53
CA GLU A 903 -71.52 -81.53 16.69
C GLU A 903 -72.26 -80.19 16.62
N ILE A 904 -72.46 -79.64 15.42
CA ILE A 904 -73.22 -78.41 15.19
C ILE A 904 -74.70 -78.58 15.58
N ASN A 905 -75.27 -79.77 15.40
CA ASN A 905 -76.65 -80.06 15.77
C ASN A 905 -76.87 -80.16 17.30
N GLU A 906 -75.84 -80.54 18.06
CA GLU A 906 -75.91 -80.60 19.52
C GLU A 906 -75.88 -79.20 20.16
N TYR A 907 -75.10 -78.29 19.56
CA TYR A 907 -75.01 -76.88 19.96
C TYR A 907 -76.33 -76.11 19.81
N LEU A 908 -77.10 -76.42 18.75
CA LEU A 908 -78.41 -75.82 18.50
C LEU A 908 -79.47 -76.22 19.55
N LYS A 909 -79.29 -77.34 20.26
CA LYS A 909 -80.25 -77.87 21.24
C LYS A 909 -80.18 -77.17 22.60
N TYR A 910 -79.00 -76.68 23.00
CA TYR A 910 -78.80 -75.92 24.25
C TYR A 910 -79.27 -74.45 24.14
N GLN A 911 -79.42 -73.94 22.92
CA GLN A 911 -79.84 -72.55 22.65
C GLN A 911 -81.32 -72.28 22.98
N ASP A 912 -82.16 -73.31 22.92
CA ASP A 912 -83.60 -73.21 23.18
C ASP A 912 -83.96 -73.22 24.69
N GLU A 913 -83.19 -73.91 25.54
CA GLU A 913 -83.38 -73.91 27.00
C GLU A 913 -82.98 -72.56 27.64
N PHE A 914 -81.98 -71.88 27.08
CA PHE A 914 -81.51 -70.56 27.53
C PHE A 914 -82.50 -69.42 27.22
N ARG A 915 -83.30 -69.54 26.15
CA ARG A 915 -84.31 -68.54 25.75
C ARG A 915 -85.54 -68.49 26.64
N PHE A 916 -85.85 -69.55 27.39
CA PHE A 916 -87.00 -69.60 28.31
C PHE A 916 -86.75 -68.80 29.61
N TRP A 917 -85.50 -68.73 30.07
CA TRP A 917 -85.11 -68.04 31.31
C TRP A 917 -85.08 -66.50 31.17
N LEU A 918 -84.67 -65.99 30.00
CA LEU A 918 -84.51 -64.56 29.71
C LEU A 918 -85.80 -63.72 29.67
N ASN A 919 -86.97 -64.34 29.52
CA ASN A 919 -88.24 -63.61 29.32
C ASN A 919 -89.02 -63.30 30.62
N SER A 920 -88.39 -63.39 31.82
CA SER A 920 -89.13 -63.35 33.09
C SER A 920 -88.68 -62.33 34.16
N VAL A 921 -87.91 -61.29 33.85
CA VAL A 921 -87.54 -60.25 34.87
C VAL A 921 -87.63 -58.81 34.33
N GLU A 922 -88.38 -57.95 35.05
CA GLU A 922 -88.57 -56.51 34.80
C GLU A 922 -87.62 -55.60 35.64
N TYR A 923 -87.04 -54.61 34.94
CA TYR A 923 -86.79 -53.19 35.28
C TYR A 923 -85.83 -52.65 36.38
N GLN A 924 -85.18 -51.54 35.99
CA GLN A 924 -84.76 -50.29 36.70
C GLN A 924 -83.29 -50.02 37.12
N ASN A 925 -82.96 -48.73 36.93
CA ASN A 925 -81.70 -47.99 37.12
C ASN A 925 -81.22 -47.84 38.58
N ASP A 926 -80.01 -47.29 38.68
CA ASP A 926 -79.36 -46.55 39.77
C ASP A 926 -78.33 -47.27 40.66
N TYR A 927 -77.12 -46.70 40.69
CA TYR A 927 -76.22 -46.78 41.84
C TYR A 927 -75.76 -45.38 42.24
N GLN A 928 -76.15 -44.95 43.44
CA GLN A 928 -75.59 -43.82 44.17
C GLN A 928 -74.89 -44.37 45.41
N ALA A 929 -73.61 -44.03 45.61
CA ALA A 929 -72.87 -44.42 46.82
C ALA A 929 -73.54 -43.83 48.07
N LYS A 930 -73.57 -44.57 49.18
CA LYS A 930 -74.34 -44.19 50.38
C LYS A 930 -73.59 -43.23 51.32
N SER A 931 -72.28 -43.04 51.12
CA SER A 931 -71.45 -42.06 51.84
C SER A 931 -70.21 -41.65 51.03
N GLU A 932 -69.58 -40.52 51.40
CA GLU A 932 -68.36 -40.04 50.75
C GLU A 932 -67.14 -40.93 51.05
N GLU A 933 -67.09 -41.56 52.22
CA GLU A 933 -66.07 -42.59 52.55
C GLU A 933 -66.22 -43.85 51.69
N GLU A 934 -67.44 -44.33 51.46
CA GLU A 934 -67.68 -45.47 50.57
C GLU A 934 -67.35 -45.11 49.11
N ARG A 935 -67.58 -43.86 48.71
CA ARG A 935 -67.21 -43.36 47.39
C ARG A 935 -65.70 -43.33 47.21
N GLU A 936 -64.96 -42.82 48.19
CA GLU A 936 -63.50 -42.77 48.17
C GLU A 936 -62.89 -44.17 48.20
N TYR A 937 -63.42 -45.06 49.04
CA TYR A 937 -63.01 -46.46 49.10
C TYR A 937 -63.23 -47.20 47.77
N ASN A 938 -64.32 -46.90 47.05
CA ASN A 938 -64.59 -47.47 45.73
C ASN A 938 -63.67 -46.90 44.65
N PHE A 939 -63.34 -45.60 44.68
CA PHE A 939 -62.35 -45.00 43.78
C PHE A 939 -60.96 -45.59 43.99
N GLU A 940 -60.49 -45.66 45.25
CA GLU A 940 -59.22 -46.29 45.60
C GLU A 940 -59.16 -47.75 45.10
N THR A 941 -60.23 -48.51 45.31
CA THR A 941 -60.35 -49.90 44.83
C THR A 941 -60.31 -50.00 43.30
N GLY A 942 -60.93 -49.04 42.60
CA GLY A 942 -60.87 -48.87 41.14
C GLY A 942 -59.43 -48.75 40.64
N TYR A 943 -58.74 -47.71 41.09
CA TYR A 943 -57.37 -47.39 40.67
C TYR A 943 -56.36 -48.49 41.05
N MET A 944 -56.54 -49.17 42.20
CA MET A 944 -55.70 -50.32 42.56
C MET A 944 -55.81 -51.47 41.56
N GLY A 945 -57.01 -51.75 41.05
CA GLY A 945 -57.17 -52.77 40.01
C GLY A 945 -56.69 -52.30 38.64
N GLU A 946 -56.83 -51.01 38.29
CA GLU A 946 -56.23 -50.45 37.06
C GLU A 946 -54.71 -50.62 37.07
N TYR A 947 -54.06 -50.27 38.19
CA TYR A 947 -52.62 -50.45 38.34
C TYR A 947 -52.18 -51.92 38.22
N PHE A 948 -52.95 -52.84 38.79
CA PHE A 948 -52.68 -54.27 38.68
C PHE A 948 -52.72 -54.74 37.21
N VAL A 949 -53.75 -54.35 36.45
CA VAL A 949 -53.90 -54.71 35.03
C VAL A 949 -52.77 -54.11 34.20
N PHE A 950 -52.43 -52.84 34.43
CA PHE A 950 -51.31 -52.18 33.76
C PHE A 950 -49.98 -52.93 34.00
N LYS A 951 -49.71 -53.36 35.23
CA LYS A 951 -48.48 -54.10 35.58
C LYS A 951 -48.44 -55.52 35.02
N GLU A 952 -49.56 -56.25 34.99
CA GLU A 952 -49.60 -57.57 34.36
C GLU A 952 -49.42 -57.49 32.84
N LEU A 953 -49.90 -56.41 32.20
CA LEU A 953 -49.64 -56.14 30.78
C LEU A 953 -48.17 -55.79 30.53
N GLU A 954 -47.56 -54.91 31.32
CA GLU A 954 -46.12 -54.61 31.24
C GLU A 954 -45.23 -55.85 31.45
N LYS A 955 -45.69 -56.80 32.28
CA LYS A 955 -44.96 -58.04 32.56
C LYS A 955 -45.12 -59.09 31.47
N SER A 956 -46.31 -59.18 30.88
CA SER A 956 -46.63 -60.18 29.84
C SER A 956 -46.16 -59.74 28.45
N ILE A 957 -46.06 -58.43 28.22
CA ILE A 957 -45.58 -57.83 26.97
C ILE A 957 -44.14 -57.37 27.20
N ASN A 958 -43.19 -58.00 26.50
CA ASN A 958 -41.78 -57.67 26.64
C ASN A 958 -41.55 -56.22 26.14
N GLN A 959 -41.18 -55.30 27.04
CA GLN A 959 -41.06 -53.85 26.77
C GLN A 959 -40.02 -53.49 25.68
N ASN A 960 -39.30 -54.47 25.13
CA ASN A 960 -38.36 -54.31 24.02
C ASN A 960 -38.95 -54.67 22.64
N ALA A 961 -40.24 -54.99 22.53
CA ALA A 961 -40.90 -55.01 21.24
C ALA A 961 -41.09 -53.54 20.80
N GLU A 962 -40.24 -53.06 19.89
CA GLU A 962 -40.13 -51.65 19.44
C GLU A 962 -41.43 -51.01 18.95
N ASN A 963 -42.52 -51.77 18.86
CA ASN A 963 -43.79 -51.36 18.30
C ASN A 963 -44.99 -51.49 19.28
N ILE A 964 -44.81 -51.62 20.60
CA ILE A 964 -45.96 -51.69 21.55
C ILE A 964 -45.86 -50.63 22.64
N LYS A 965 -46.89 -49.78 22.75
CA LYS A 965 -47.02 -48.73 23.77
C LYS A 965 -48.23 -49.03 24.66
N ILE A 966 -48.06 -49.02 25.97
CA ILE A 966 -49.14 -49.22 26.97
C ILE A 966 -49.29 -47.91 27.75
N GLU A 967 -50.51 -47.38 27.78
CA GLU A 967 -50.86 -46.10 28.40
C GLU A 967 -51.98 -46.33 29.41
N TRP A 968 -51.73 -46.01 30.68
CA TRP A 968 -52.77 -45.94 31.69
C TRP A 968 -53.20 -44.48 31.85
N LEU A 969 -54.45 -44.16 31.50
CA LEU A 969 -54.91 -42.79 31.29
C LEU A 969 -55.05 -41.97 32.57
N ASN A 970 -55.37 -42.62 33.69
CA ASN A 970 -55.48 -41.95 34.98
C ASN A 970 -54.12 -41.83 35.70
N LYS A 971 -53.06 -42.44 35.14
CA LYS A 971 -51.71 -42.36 35.71
C LYS A 971 -51.14 -40.97 35.54
N SER A 972 -50.69 -40.38 36.63
CA SER A 972 -49.96 -39.13 36.63
C SER A 972 -48.54 -39.28 37.18
N ASP A 973 -47.76 -38.21 37.04
CA ASP A 973 -46.42 -38.08 37.59
C ASP A 973 -46.47 -37.46 39.00
N GLU A 974 -45.41 -37.66 39.78
CA GLU A 974 -45.31 -37.23 41.20
C GLU A 974 -45.46 -35.71 41.39
N ASN A 975 -45.26 -34.94 40.32
CA ASN A 975 -45.27 -33.48 40.33
C ASN A 975 -46.63 -32.86 39.94
N ASN A 976 -47.62 -33.67 39.52
CA ASN A 976 -48.90 -33.15 38.99
C ASN A 976 -50.06 -34.14 39.21
N TYR A 977 -50.45 -34.41 40.47
CA TYR A 977 -51.49 -35.40 40.80
C TYR A 977 -52.63 -34.81 41.64
N GLU A 978 -53.82 -35.38 41.50
CA GLU A 978 -55.00 -35.09 42.31
C GLU A 978 -55.07 -36.01 43.54
N ARG A 979 -54.69 -37.28 43.38
CA ARG A 979 -54.72 -38.29 44.44
C ARG A 979 -53.48 -39.17 44.45
N ILE A 980 -53.09 -39.64 45.63
CA ILE A 980 -51.98 -40.58 45.80
C ILE A 980 -52.42 -41.77 46.65
N TYR A 981 -52.12 -42.98 46.18
CA TYR A 981 -52.40 -44.23 46.89
C TYR A 981 -51.15 -45.10 46.94
N ASN A 982 -50.91 -45.74 48.09
CA ASN A 982 -49.79 -46.66 48.24
C ASN A 982 -50.30 -48.10 48.12
N TRP A 983 -49.84 -48.82 47.09
CA TRP A 983 -50.24 -50.21 46.87
C TRP A 983 -49.03 -51.07 46.53
N ASN A 984 -48.86 -52.19 47.24
CA ASN A 984 -47.73 -53.11 47.12
C ASN A 984 -46.35 -52.42 47.10
N GLY A 985 -46.16 -51.41 47.94
CA GLY A 985 -44.88 -50.69 48.11
C GLY A 985 -44.57 -49.64 47.03
N SER A 986 -45.50 -49.40 46.10
CA SER A 986 -45.39 -48.35 45.07
C SER A 986 -46.35 -47.21 45.37
N SER A 987 -45.88 -45.97 45.28
CA SER A 987 -46.73 -44.77 45.26
C SER A 987 -47.37 -44.61 43.89
N ILE A 988 -48.70 -44.57 43.84
CA ILE A 988 -49.48 -44.40 42.63
C ILE A 988 -50.08 -43.01 42.64
N TYR A 989 -49.74 -42.20 41.64
CA TYR A 989 -50.22 -40.83 41.48
C TYR A 989 -51.29 -40.79 40.40
N ILE A 990 -52.45 -40.21 40.72
CA ILE A 990 -53.66 -40.29 39.89
C ILE A 990 -54.20 -38.89 39.59
N ASN A 991 -54.57 -38.67 38.33
CA ASN A 991 -55.48 -37.60 37.88
C ASN A 991 -56.68 -38.26 37.23
N ASP A 992 -57.89 -38.06 37.76
CA ASP A 992 -59.07 -38.69 37.18
C ASP A 992 -59.45 -37.98 35.88
N SER A 993 -59.27 -38.67 34.78
CA SER A 993 -59.49 -38.13 33.44
C SER A 993 -60.93 -38.31 32.96
N GLY A 994 -61.77 -39.09 33.69
CA GLY A 994 -63.18 -39.34 33.35
C GLY A 994 -63.42 -39.94 31.97
N GLN A 995 -62.45 -40.69 31.45
CA GLN A 995 -62.44 -41.23 30.09
C GLN A 995 -63.32 -42.48 29.95
N GLN A 996 -63.42 -43.00 28.73
CA GLN A 996 -64.34 -44.09 28.34
C GLN A 996 -63.73 -45.49 28.48
N TYR A 997 -62.46 -45.55 28.86
CA TYR A 997 -61.63 -46.72 29.15
C TYR A 997 -60.47 -46.26 30.03
N ASP A 998 -59.84 -47.18 30.75
CA ASP A 998 -58.75 -46.84 31.70
C ASP A 998 -57.36 -47.05 31.09
N ILE A 999 -57.17 -48.11 30.30
CA ILE A 999 -55.87 -48.47 29.72
C ILE A 999 -55.98 -48.61 28.20
N LYS A 1000 -54.98 -48.08 27.48
CA LYS A 1000 -54.82 -48.19 26.03
C LYS A 1000 -53.52 -48.90 25.69
N VAL A 1001 -53.58 -49.86 24.78
CA VAL A 1001 -52.39 -50.50 24.21
C VAL A 1001 -52.37 -50.22 22.71
N THR A 1002 -51.32 -49.56 22.23
CA THR A 1002 -51.10 -49.28 20.81
C THR A 1002 -50.00 -50.18 20.29
N ILE A 1003 -50.29 -50.89 19.20
CA ILE A 1003 -49.37 -51.81 18.52
C ILE A 1003 -49.10 -51.26 17.12
N GLU A 1004 -47.82 -51.11 16.74
CA GLU A 1004 -47.33 -50.68 15.41
C GLU A 1004 -47.96 -49.35 14.92
N GLU A 1005 -48.27 -48.43 15.86
CA GLU A 1005 -48.94 -47.14 15.63
C GLU A 1005 -50.31 -47.21 14.92
N THR A 1006 -50.87 -48.42 14.73
CA THR A 1006 -52.04 -48.63 13.85
C THR A 1006 -53.14 -49.50 14.45
N LYS A 1007 -52.86 -50.33 15.47
CA LYS A 1007 -53.88 -51.14 16.17
C LYS A 1007 -53.99 -50.73 17.63
N GLU A 1008 -55.22 -50.46 18.08
CA GLU A 1008 -55.49 -49.99 19.43
C GLU A 1008 -56.36 -51.00 20.19
N ILE A 1009 -55.94 -51.33 21.42
CA ILE A 1009 -56.70 -52.14 22.37
C ILE A 1009 -57.05 -51.24 23.55
N PHE A 1010 -58.33 -51.16 23.86
CA PHE A 1010 -58.87 -50.37 24.95
C PHE A 1010 -59.36 -51.30 26.05
N ILE A 1011 -59.03 -50.98 27.29
CA ILE A 1011 -59.34 -51.82 28.45
C ILE A 1011 -59.97 -50.95 29.53
N GLU A 1012 -61.22 -51.24 29.86
CA GLU A 1012 -61.92 -50.70 31.01
C GLU A 1012 -61.77 -51.64 32.20
N VAL A 1013 -61.38 -51.11 33.35
CA VAL A 1013 -61.07 -51.92 34.52
C VAL A 1013 -62.16 -51.72 35.57
N LYS A 1014 -62.90 -52.78 35.84
CA LYS A 1014 -63.88 -52.78 36.93
C LYS A 1014 -63.31 -53.61 38.07
N SER A 1015 -63.05 -52.97 39.20
CA SER A 1015 -62.36 -53.61 40.32
C SER A 1015 -63.29 -53.92 41.49
N THR A 1016 -62.95 -54.94 42.27
CA THR A 1016 -63.58 -55.23 43.56
C THR A 1016 -62.58 -55.86 44.53
N VAL A 1017 -62.77 -55.58 45.82
CA VAL A 1017 -61.97 -56.18 46.90
C VAL A 1017 -62.41 -57.62 47.24
N THR A 1018 -63.57 -58.07 46.76
CA THR A 1018 -64.05 -59.41 47.05
C THR A 1018 -63.45 -60.44 46.10
N ASP A 1019 -63.46 -61.69 46.53
CA ASP A 1019 -63.18 -62.83 45.68
C ASP A 1019 -64.31 -63.09 44.65
N ILE A 1020 -63.97 -63.74 43.54
CA ILE A 1020 -64.90 -64.14 42.48
C ILE A 1020 -65.98 -65.09 42.98
N SER A 1021 -65.73 -65.86 44.04
CA SER A 1021 -66.75 -66.68 44.70
C SER A 1021 -67.95 -65.86 45.21
N ARG A 1022 -67.79 -64.53 45.34
CA ARG A 1022 -68.84 -63.57 45.72
C ARG A 1022 -69.19 -62.60 44.60
N SER A 1023 -68.84 -62.92 43.34
CA SER A 1023 -69.11 -62.06 42.18
C SER A 1023 -70.59 -61.68 42.06
N ASP A 1024 -71.47 -62.60 42.43
CA ASP A 1024 -72.93 -62.45 42.30
C ASP A 1024 -73.50 -61.42 43.27
N GLU A 1025 -72.75 -61.10 44.33
CA GLU A 1025 -73.13 -60.12 45.34
C GLU A 1025 -72.77 -58.69 44.94
N ILE A 1026 -72.05 -58.51 43.82
CA ILE A 1026 -71.52 -57.21 43.40
C ILE A 1026 -72.10 -56.79 42.08
N LYS A 1027 -72.71 -55.60 42.08
CA LYS A 1027 -73.20 -54.97 40.86
C LYS A 1027 -72.05 -54.66 39.91
N PHE A 1028 -72.27 -54.96 38.63
CA PHE A 1028 -71.35 -54.67 37.54
C PHE A 1028 -71.93 -53.54 36.67
N PRO A 1029 -71.79 -52.26 37.06
CA PRO A 1029 -72.30 -51.15 36.27
C PRO A 1029 -71.36 -50.86 35.09
N ILE A 1030 -71.94 -50.75 33.90
CA ILE A 1030 -71.28 -50.21 32.71
C ILE A 1030 -71.96 -48.89 32.38
N SER A 1031 -71.19 -47.81 32.30
CA SER A 1031 -71.74 -46.48 32.09
C SER A 1031 -72.23 -46.30 30.65
N LYS A 1032 -73.15 -45.35 30.44
CA LYS A 1032 -73.63 -45.03 29.08
C LYS A 1032 -72.48 -44.59 28.17
N ARG A 1033 -71.48 -43.89 28.71
CA ARG A 1033 -70.30 -43.43 27.95
C ARG A 1033 -69.42 -44.60 27.50
N GLU A 1034 -69.26 -45.62 28.35
CA GLU A 1034 -68.58 -46.87 28.00
C GLU A 1034 -69.34 -47.63 26.89
N TRP A 1035 -70.67 -47.74 27.00
CA TRP A 1035 -71.50 -48.36 25.96
C TRP A 1035 -71.48 -47.61 24.62
N ASP A 1036 -71.53 -46.28 24.66
CA ASP A 1036 -71.46 -45.45 23.44
C ASP A 1036 -70.08 -45.59 22.77
N PHE A 1037 -69.01 -45.70 23.53
CA PHE A 1037 -67.67 -45.94 22.99
C PHE A 1037 -67.51 -47.34 22.38
N ILE A 1038 -68.05 -48.38 23.03
CA ILE A 1038 -68.04 -49.75 22.50
C ILE A 1038 -68.70 -49.81 21.10
N ARG A 1039 -69.72 -48.98 20.83
CA ARG A 1039 -70.44 -48.92 19.55
C ARG A 1039 -69.77 -48.05 18.48
N LEU A 1040 -68.97 -47.05 18.88
CA LEU A 1040 -68.41 -46.04 17.97
C LEU A 1040 -66.94 -46.30 17.61
N LYS A 1041 -66.26 -47.24 18.29
CA LYS A 1041 -64.88 -47.62 17.98
C LYS A 1041 -64.76 -48.24 16.58
N LYS A 1042 -63.55 -48.22 16.00
CA LYS A 1042 -63.31 -48.83 14.67
C LYS A 1042 -63.36 -50.36 14.80
N SER A 1043 -63.72 -51.05 13.72
CA SER A 1043 -63.83 -52.53 13.71
C SER A 1043 -62.50 -53.26 13.96
N SER A 1044 -61.36 -52.60 13.70
CA SER A 1044 -60.01 -53.09 14.00
C SER A 1044 -59.65 -53.01 15.49
N ASP A 1045 -60.38 -52.22 16.28
CA ASP A 1045 -60.06 -51.91 17.67
C ASP A 1045 -60.70 -52.94 18.60
N LYS A 1046 -59.96 -53.39 19.62
CA LYS A 1046 -60.48 -54.35 20.60
C LYS A 1046 -60.82 -53.65 21.90
N TYR A 1047 -62.03 -53.86 22.40
CA TYR A 1047 -62.44 -53.36 23.72
C TYR A 1047 -62.58 -54.53 24.69
N TYR A 1048 -61.81 -54.48 25.77
CA TYR A 1048 -61.86 -55.44 26.86
C TYR A 1048 -62.34 -54.77 28.13
N LEU A 1049 -62.96 -55.59 28.95
CA LEU A 1049 -63.40 -55.26 30.27
C LEU A 1049 -62.65 -56.17 31.22
N ALA A 1050 -61.69 -55.58 31.91
CA ALA A 1050 -60.87 -56.22 32.90
C ALA A 1050 -61.59 -56.20 34.24
N ARG A 1051 -62.12 -57.36 34.66
CA ARG A 1051 -62.69 -57.52 35.99
C ARG A 1051 -61.61 -58.03 36.94
N VAL A 1052 -61.23 -57.19 37.88
CA VAL A 1052 -60.21 -57.52 38.89
C VAL A 1052 -60.90 -57.84 40.21
N PHE A 1053 -60.71 -59.05 40.71
CA PHE A 1053 -61.19 -59.51 42.01
C PHE A 1053 -60.06 -59.47 43.04
N SER A 1054 -60.42 -59.42 44.32
CA SER A 1054 -59.48 -59.47 45.46
C SER A 1054 -58.37 -58.42 45.40
N THR A 1055 -58.67 -57.20 44.92
CA THR A 1055 -57.68 -56.15 44.58
C THR A 1055 -56.72 -55.77 45.70
N ARG A 1056 -57.11 -55.91 46.97
CA ARG A 1056 -56.28 -55.54 48.12
C ARG A 1056 -55.51 -56.70 48.75
N GLU A 1057 -55.76 -57.94 48.34
CA GLU A 1057 -55.09 -59.13 48.89
C GLU A 1057 -54.22 -59.83 47.85
N LYS A 1058 -54.84 -60.61 46.97
CA LYS A 1058 -54.17 -61.31 45.87
C LYS A 1058 -54.99 -61.08 44.60
N PRO A 1059 -54.77 -59.96 43.91
CA PRO A 1059 -55.55 -59.62 42.73
C PRO A 1059 -55.41 -60.70 41.66
N TYR A 1060 -56.51 -61.00 40.99
CA TYR A 1060 -56.50 -61.77 39.76
C TYR A 1060 -57.52 -61.20 38.79
N LEU A 1061 -57.17 -61.33 37.51
CA LEU A 1061 -57.83 -60.67 36.41
C LEU A 1061 -58.62 -61.69 35.59
N HIS A 1062 -59.88 -61.35 35.34
CA HIS A 1062 -60.67 -61.95 34.28
C HIS A 1062 -60.92 -60.91 33.19
N LEU A 1063 -60.57 -61.26 31.96
CA LEU A 1063 -60.83 -60.41 30.80
C LEU A 1063 -62.12 -60.85 30.13
N LEU A 1064 -63.04 -59.92 30.01
CA LEU A 1064 -64.24 -60.07 29.20
C LEU A 1064 -64.00 -59.27 27.93
N ARG A 1065 -64.14 -59.92 26.78
CA ARG A 1065 -64.07 -59.23 25.49
C ARG A 1065 -65.48 -58.93 25.04
N PHE A 1066 -65.74 -57.67 24.70
CA PHE A 1066 -66.97 -57.32 23.99
C PHE A 1066 -66.71 -57.50 22.50
N GLU A 1067 -67.22 -58.60 21.96
CA GLU A 1067 -67.32 -58.82 20.53
C GLU A 1067 -68.72 -58.40 20.10
N GLU A 1068 -68.82 -57.43 19.19
CA GLU A 1068 -70.09 -57.20 18.51
C GLU A 1068 -70.32 -58.36 17.56
N ASN A 1069 -71.28 -59.22 17.91
CA ASN A 1069 -71.90 -60.09 16.93
C ASN A 1069 -73.13 -59.34 16.43
N ILE A 1070 -73.11 -58.94 15.17
CA ILE A 1070 -74.25 -58.98 14.26
C ILE A 1070 -73.68 -58.74 12.85
N ASP A 1071 -73.74 -59.79 12.04
CA ASP A 1071 -74.24 -59.67 10.69
C ASP A 1071 -75.77 -59.54 10.80
N MET A 1072 -76.30 -58.35 10.53
CA MET A 1072 -77.64 -58.01 10.04
C MET A 1072 -77.52 -56.72 9.25
#